data_AF-A0A929C859-F1
#
_entry.id   AF-A0A929C859-F1
#
_cell.length_a   1.000
_cell.length_b   1.000
_cell.length_c   1.000
_cell.angle_alpha   90.00
_cell.angle_beta   90.00
_cell.angle_gamma   90.00
#
_symmetry.space_group_name_H-M   'P 1'
#
loop_
_entity.id
_entity.type
_entity.pdbx_description
1 polymer ?
#
loop_
_entity_poly.entity_id
_entity_poly.type
_entity_poly.pdbx_seq_one_letter_code
_entity_poly.pdbx_strand_id
1 'polypeptide(L)'
;MTNKILNSKIYILKSKFYILNSLFLLLSLTLSLPVISQVNRPPFVNQQKPGKKSNDSQLAYQYYRNKEFEKAAELFEKLYNNTRSHNYYTFYLNCLIELGDYKRAEKLIKKQIKRNPKNSKYNIDLGLVYTMANKHELADKQFTKVINSLPPDQMKISQIANTFLYRNKFNLAITTYKKGRELLNNSYPFNPELAQIYYRTGNFQAMINEYLDFLEFNANSIKTVQNKLQTIISNEPESNIDETLRKSLLIRTQKFPEKRFYPEMLLWLSIQQKDFDFAFIQAKSIDRRFNENGKIVYGLAGLSASNKNYDIAIKAYNYIINKGRNNPLYLNCRIGLLHTEFLKATEKFVYTEKEILNLEKKYIAAINEFGENPRTIPLIRELAHLQAFYMNKLEEAANLLNETILMKNISKYQLAECKLELADILLFSGDVWEATLLYSQVEKSFKNEPIGHEAKFKNAKLFYYIGEFEWAKAQLDILKAATSKLIANDAMELSLLISDNTNMDSTTTELQLFAKADLFFYQNKDDLAIQVLDSINFIFGYHPLNDEVLFKKAEIQMKRGAFTEADSLLQQISEQYYFDILSDDAIFKRAELQEKYLNNPQKAMELYHDLLTNYPGSLFSVEARKRFRKLRGDKVDEM
;
A
#
# COMPACT_ATOMS: atom_id res chain seq x y z
N MET A 1 -35.79 7.49 11.91
CA MET A 1 -35.07 8.12 10.77
C MET A 1 -33.88 8.96 11.22
N THR A 2 -33.91 9.56 12.41
CA THR A 2 -32.83 10.36 13.01
C THR A 2 -31.57 9.57 13.39
N ASN A 3 -31.68 8.35 13.92
CA ASN A 3 -30.50 7.50 14.26
C ASN A 3 -29.69 7.03 13.03
N LYS A 4 -30.35 6.81 11.88
CA LYS A 4 -29.69 6.40 10.63
C LYS A 4 -28.81 7.52 10.03
N ILE A 5 -29.13 8.78 10.35
CA ILE A 5 -28.39 9.97 9.90
C ILE A 5 -27.20 10.26 10.83
N LEU A 6 -27.34 9.98 12.13
CA LEU A 6 -26.24 10.08 13.09
C LEU A 6 -25.19 8.99 12.85
N ASN A 7 -25.64 7.73 12.67
CA ASN A 7 -24.74 6.60 12.38
C ASN A 7 -24.05 6.79 11.03
N SER A 8 -24.75 7.26 9.98
CA SER A 8 -24.08 7.57 8.71
C SER A 8 -23.03 8.68 8.80
N LYS A 9 -23.24 9.72 9.64
CA LYS A 9 -22.20 10.73 9.92
C LYS A 9 -21.00 10.16 10.68
N ILE A 10 -21.22 9.23 11.61
CA ILE A 10 -20.17 8.55 12.38
C ILE A 10 -19.36 7.59 11.50
N TYR A 11 -20.03 6.81 10.62
CA TYR A 11 -19.37 5.99 9.59
C TYR A 11 -18.59 6.85 8.59
N ILE A 12 -19.10 8.03 8.20
CA ILE A 12 -18.39 8.99 7.35
C ILE A 12 -17.16 9.58 8.07
N LEU A 13 -17.22 9.76 9.39
CA LEU A 13 -16.07 10.20 10.18
C LEU A 13 -15.02 9.08 10.29
N LYS A 14 -15.39 7.87 10.74
CA LYS A 14 -14.49 6.70 10.81
C LYS A 14 -13.83 6.38 9.45
N SER A 15 -14.61 6.38 8.36
CA SER A 15 -14.08 6.13 6.99
C SER A 15 -13.19 7.25 6.46
N LYS A 16 -13.51 8.54 6.69
CA LYS A 16 -12.61 9.65 6.32
C LYS A 16 -11.29 9.61 7.10
N PHE A 17 -11.31 9.18 8.37
CA PHE A 17 -10.10 9.04 9.19
C PHE A 17 -9.20 7.90 8.71
N TYR A 18 -9.76 6.75 8.32
CA TYR A 18 -8.98 5.65 7.76
C TYR A 18 -8.48 5.91 6.34
N ILE A 19 -9.24 6.63 5.50
CA ILE A 19 -8.77 7.06 4.16
C ILE A 19 -7.56 7.99 4.31
N LEU A 20 -7.52 8.87 5.31
CA LEU A 20 -6.35 9.70 5.58
C LEU A 20 -5.13 8.89 6.07
N ASN A 21 -5.32 7.87 6.93
CA ASN A 21 -4.22 7.03 7.42
C ASN A 21 -3.71 6.01 6.38
N SER A 22 -4.59 5.47 5.53
CA SER A 22 -4.21 4.60 4.41
C SER A 22 -3.57 5.38 3.24
N LEU A 23 -3.93 6.65 3.04
CA LEU A 23 -3.18 7.53 2.12
C LEU A 23 -1.76 7.84 2.63
N PHE A 24 -1.52 7.88 3.95
CA PHE A 24 -0.22 8.30 4.49
C PHE A 24 0.84 7.20 4.51
N LEU A 25 0.45 5.92 4.41
CA LEU A 25 1.40 4.81 4.16
C LEU A 25 1.82 4.68 2.67
N LEU A 26 1.26 5.51 1.79
CA LEU A 26 1.50 5.50 0.34
C LEU A 26 1.92 6.86 -0.26
N LEU A 27 2.07 7.93 0.52
CA LEU A 27 2.50 9.23 -0.01
C LEU A 27 3.92 9.62 0.44
N SER A 28 4.91 9.11 -0.28
CA SER A 28 6.11 9.89 -0.59
C SER A 28 6.12 10.20 -2.09
N LEU A 29 5.93 11.48 -2.41
CA LEU A 29 6.14 12.12 -3.72
C LEU A 29 5.43 11.52 -4.94
N THR A 30 4.18 11.91 -5.17
CA THR A 30 3.67 12.21 -6.52
C THR A 30 2.56 13.26 -6.47
N LEU A 31 2.87 14.50 -6.87
CA LEU A 31 1.88 15.43 -7.40
C LEU A 31 1.50 14.94 -8.80
N SER A 32 0.51 14.06 -8.89
CA SER A 32 -0.16 13.74 -10.15
C SER A 32 -1.23 14.78 -10.41
N LEU A 33 -0.95 15.72 -11.33
CA LEU A 33 -1.97 16.59 -11.90
C LEU A 33 -3.06 15.73 -12.58
N PRO A 34 -4.35 16.08 -12.44
CA PRO A 34 -5.42 15.33 -13.07
C PRO A 34 -5.28 15.41 -14.60
N VAL A 35 -5.42 14.26 -15.25
CA VAL A 35 -5.61 14.14 -16.69
C VAL A 35 -6.92 14.85 -17.04
N ILE A 36 -6.81 16.11 -17.45
CA ILE A 36 -7.87 16.81 -18.16
C ILE A 36 -7.97 16.10 -19.51
N SER A 37 -9.10 15.44 -19.76
CA SER A 37 -9.53 15.02 -21.08
C SER A 37 -9.41 16.20 -22.03
N GLN A 38 -8.41 16.18 -22.92
CA GLN A 38 -8.28 17.18 -23.98
C GLN A 38 -9.36 16.93 -25.02
N VAL A 39 -10.55 17.49 -24.75
CA VAL A 39 -11.40 17.98 -25.83
C VAL A 39 -10.54 18.96 -26.63
N ASN A 40 -10.40 18.69 -27.93
CA ASN A 40 -9.71 19.51 -28.93
C ASN A 40 -9.81 21.02 -28.61
N ARG A 41 -8.77 21.58 -27.97
CA ARG A 41 -8.58 23.03 -27.86
C ARG A 41 -7.50 23.44 -28.85
N PRO A 42 -7.79 24.35 -29.79
CA PRO A 42 -6.77 24.88 -30.69
C PRO A 42 -5.75 25.73 -29.90
N PRO A 43 -4.51 25.89 -30.40
CA PRO A 43 -3.47 26.62 -29.68
C PRO A 43 -3.85 28.08 -29.45
N PHE A 44 -3.44 28.59 -28.27
CA PHE A 44 -3.60 29.99 -27.83
C PHE A 44 -3.15 30.99 -28.91
N VAL A 45 -4.02 31.94 -29.22
CA VAL A 45 -3.74 33.07 -30.11
C VAL A 45 -3.04 34.16 -29.30
N ASN A 46 -1.76 34.41 -29.59
CA ASN A 46 -1.08 35.62 -29.12
C ASN A 46 -1.79 36.85 -29.70
N GLN A 47 -2.30 37.72 -28.84
CA GLN A 47 -2.89 39.00 -29.23
C GLN A 47 -1.77 39.97 -29.65
N GLN A 48 -1.66 40.20 -30.96
CA GLN A 48 -1.00 41.38 -31.51
C GLN A 48 -2.07 42.37 -32.01
N LYS A 49 -1.78 43.66 -31.85
CA LYS A 49 -2.64 44.85 -32.03
C LYS A 49 -3.49 44.88 -33.33
N PRO A 50 -4.64 45.59 -33.33
CA PRO A 50 -5.64 45.51 -34.38
C PRO A 50 -5.24 46.30 -35.64
N GLY A 51 -4.90 45.58 -36.70
CA GLY A 51 -4.87 46.09 -38.07
C GLY A 51 -5.66 45.17 -38.99
N LYS A 52 -6.89 45.55 -39.36
CA LYS A 52 -7.74 45.11 -40.50
C LYS A 52 -7.65 43.66 -41.06
N LYS A 53 -7.21 42.65 -40.30
CA LYS A 53 -7.05 41.22 -40.70
C LYS A 53 -7.71 40.23 -39.72
N SER A 54 -8.96 40.49 -39.30
CA SER A 54 -9.62 39.69 -38.23
C SER A 54 -10.89 38.90 -38.63
N ASN A 55 -11.40 38.99 -39.86
CA ASN A 55 -12.66 38.30 -40.20
C ASN A 55 -12.44 36.92 -40.84
N ASP A 56 -11.56 36.82 -41.84
CA ASP A 56 -11.32 35.58 -42.60
C ASP A 56 -10.77 34.42 -41.73
N SER A 57 -9.92 34.71 -40.73
CA SER A 57 -9.35 33.66 -39.86
C SER A 57 -10.38 33.10 -38.89
N GLN A 58 -11.20 33.96 -38.26
CA GLN A 58 -12.27 33.54 -37.36
C GLN A 58 -13.32 32.72 -38.13
N LEU A 59 -13.71 33.18 -39.32
CA LEU A 59 -14.66 32.49 -40.19
C LEU A 59 -14.11 31.13 -40.69
N ALA A 60 -12.84 31.05 -41.07
CA ALA A 60 -12.21 29.79 -41.45
C ALA A 60 -12.24 28.75 -40.32
N TYR A 61 -11.94 29.18 -39.08
CA TYR A 61 -12.04 28.30 -37.91
C TYR A 61 -13.49 27.91 -37.58
N GLN A 62 -14.46 28.81 -37.81
CA GLN A 62 -15.87 28.50 -37.64
C GLN A 62 -16.34 27.43 -38.63
N TYR A 63 -16.07 27.60 -39.93
CA TYR A 63 -16.39 26.59 -40.94
C TYR A 63 -15.72 25.25 -40.65
N TYR A 64 -14.45 25.26 -40.21
CA TYR A 64 -13.75 24.05 -39.80
C TYR A 64 -14.44 23.31 -38.65
N ARG A 65 -14.86 24.04 -37.60
CA ARG A 65 -15.58 23.46 -36.46
C ARG A 65 -16.95 22.91 -36.86
N ASN A 66 -17.60 23.56 -37.82
CA ASN A 66 -18.88 23.12 -38.39
C ASN A 66 -18.74 21.95 -39.39
N LYS A 67 -17.52 21.45 -39.64
CA LYS A 67 -17.20 20.44 -40.67
C LYS A 67 -17.55 20.88 -42.10
N GLU A 68 -17.71 22.18 -42.34
CA GLU A 68 -17.87 22.77 -43.67
C GLU A 68 -16.50 22.89 -44.35
N PHE A 69 -15.86 21.75 -44.62
CA PHE A 69 -14.45 21.67 -45.00
C PHE A 69 -14.14 22.34 -46.34
N GLU A 70 -15.09 22.38 -47.27
CA GLU A 70 -14.93 23.04 -48.57
C GLU A 70 -14.75 24.56 -48.42
N LYS A 71 -15.69 25.22 -47.73
CA LYS A 71 -15.61 26.65 -47.42
C LYS A 71 -14.40 26.97 -46.54
N ALA A 72 -14.10 26.10 -45.58
CA ALA A 72 -12.92 26.25 -44.73
C ALA A 72 -11.61 26.14 -45.55
N ALA A 73 -11.53 25.22 -46.51
CA ALA A 73 -10.35 25.02 -47.34
C ALA A 73 -10.02 26.26 -48.17
N GLU A 74 -11.02 26.91 -48.77
CA GLU A 74 -10.82 28.15 -49.55
C GLU A 74 -10.23 29.28 -48.69
N LEU A 75 -10.81 29.49 -47.50
CA LEU A 75 -10.33 30.53 -46.59
C LEU A 75 -8.94 30.19 -46.04
N PHE A 76 -8.69 28.94 -45.64
CA PHE A 76 -7.37 28.54 -45.16
C PHE A 76 -6.31 28.56 -46.26
N GLU A 77 -6.66 28.26 -47.52
CA GLU A 77 -5.74 28.41 -48.65
C GLU A 77 -5.33 29.87 -48.83
N LYS A 78 -6.30 30.79 -48.83
CA LYS A 78 -6.04 32.24 -48.93
C LYS A 78 -5.16 32.72 -47.76
N LEU A 79 -5.51 32.36 -46.53
CA LEU A 79 -4.77 32.72 -45.32
C LEU A 79 -3.35 32.15 -45.34
N TYR A 80 -3.20 30.89 -45.75
CA TYR A 80 -1.92 30.24 -45.87
C TYR A 80 -1.05 30.87 -46.97
N ASN A 81 -1.62 31.18 -48.14
CA ASN A 81 -0.88 31.80 -49.23
C ASN A 81 -0.36 33.20 -48.85
N ASN A 82 -1.13 33.96 -48.08
CA ASN A 82 -0.80 35.32 -47.63
C ASN A 82 0.20 35.36 -46.47
N THR A 83 0.10 34.45 -45.51
CA THR A 83 0.89 34.52 -44.28
C THR A 83 2.00 33.48 -44.20
N ARG A 84 1.87 32.37 -44.94
CA ARG A 84 2.73 31.19 -44.87
C ARG A 84 2.82 30.58 -43.46
N SER A 85 1.84 30.85 -42.61
CA SER A 85 1.79 30.31 -41.25
C SER A 85 1.65 28.78 -41.26
N HIS A 86 2.45 28.10 -40.43
CA HIS A 86 2.38 26.64 -40.22
C HIS A 86 1.00 26.21 -39.69
N ASN A 87 0.34 27.05 -38.89
CA ASN A 87 -1.00 26.76 -38.38
C ASN A 87 -2.00 26.66 -39.54
N TYR A 88 -2.05 27.66 -40.43
CA TYR A 88 -2.96 27.62 -41.57
C TYR A 88 -2.62 26.52 -42.58
N TYR A 89 -1.34 26.17 -42.75
CA TYR A 89 -0.96 24.97 -43.49
C TYR A 89 -1.63 23.70 -42.91
N THR A 90 -1.58 23.55 -41.59
CA THR A 90 -2.13 22.37 -40.90
C THR A 90 -3.64 22.27 -41.09
N PHE A 91 -4.38 23.37 -40.90
CA PHE A 91 -5.83 23.39 -41.12
C PHE A 91 -6.21 23.22 -42.58
N TYR A 92 -5.49 23.86 -43.51
CA TYR A 92 -5.74 23.68 -44.94
C TYR A 92 -5.54 22.23 -45.37
N LEU A 93 -4.42 21.62 -44.98
CA LEU A 93 -4.13 20.22 -45.29
C LEU A 93 -5.21 19.28 -44.73
N ASN A 94 -5.64 19.51 -43.48
CA ASN A 94 -6.71 18.71 -42.89
C ASN A 94 -8.02 18.83 -43.69
N CYS A 95 -8.45 20.04 -44.09
CA CYS A 95 -9.63 20.19 -44.92
C CYS A 95 -9.52 19.39 -46.24
N LEU A 96 -8.36 19.46 -46.91
CA LEU A 96 -8.14 18.72 -48.15
C LEU A 96 -8.22 17.20 -47.94
N ILE A 97 -7.72 16.70 -46.81
CA ILE A 97 -7.81 15.28 -46.44
C ILE A 97 -9.26 14.86 -46.20
N GLU A 98 -10.03 15.64 -45.43
CA GLU A 98 -11.44 15.36 -45.13
C GLU A 98 -12.33 15.41 -46.37
N LEU A 99 -11.98 16.23 -47.36
CA LEU A 99 -12.65 16.30 -48.67
C LEU A 99 -12.21 15.18 -49.64
N GLY A 100 -11.21 14.37 -49.27
CA GLY A 100 -10.63 13.37 -50.18
C GLY A 100 -9.81 13.96 -51.34
N ASP A 101 -9.52 15.27 -51.33
CA ASP A 101 -8.72 15.93 -52.37
C ASP A 101 -7.22 15.73 -52.13
N TYR A 102 -6.80 14.48 -52.27
CA TYR A 102 -5.41 14.07 -52.08
C TYR A 102 -4.47 14.68 -53.13
N LYS A 103 -4.99 15.08 -54.30
CA LYS A 103 -4.19 15.71 -55.36
C LYS A 103 -3.75 17.12 -54.95
N ARG A 104 -4.67 17.95 -54.43
CA ARG A 104 -4.31 19.28 -53.89
C ARG A 104 -3.44 19.15 -52.65
N ALA A 105 -3.73 18.19 -51.78
CA ALA A 105 -2.93 17.94 -50.58
C ALA A 105 -1.48 17.59 -50.95
N GLU A 106 -1.28 16.67 -51.91
CA GLU A 106 0.03 16.30 -52.42
C GLU A 106 0.81 17.50 -52.99
N LYS A 107 0.13 18.35 -53.78
CA LYS A 107 0.73 19.56 -54.36
C LYS A 107 1.14 20.57 -53.29
N LEU A 108 0.30 20.79 -52.29
CA LEU A 108 0.56 21.66 -51.14
C LEU A 108 1.80 21.18 -50.37
N ILE A 109 1.85 19.89 -50.03
CA ILE A 109 2.94 19.31 -49.26
C ILE A 109 4.25 19.31 -50.05
N LYS A 110 4.25 18.94 -51.34
CA LYS A 110 5.45 18.98 -52.19
C LYS A 110 6.03 20.41 -52.28
N LYS A 111 5.18 21.43 -52.32
CA LYS A 111 5.61 22.84 -52.27
C LYS A 111 6.26 23.18 -50.92
N GLN A 112 5.81 22.58 -49.82
CA GLN A 112 6.44 22.73 -48.50
C GLN A 112 7.76 21.99 -48.37
N ILE A 113 7.86 20.76 -48.86
CA ILE A 113 9.11 20.01 -48.86
C ILE A 113 10.19 20.78 -49.65
N LYS A 114 9.86 21.35 -50.82
CA LYS A 114 10.80 22.14 -51.62
C LYS A 114 11.32 23.39 -50.88
N ARG A 115 10.47 24.02 -50.07
CA ARG A 115 10.83 25.24 -49.32
C ARG A 115 11.58 24.94 -48.03
N ASN A 116 11.23 23.83 -47.38
CA ASN A 116 11.74 23.43 -46.08
C ASN A 116 12.32 22.01 -46.15
N PRO A 117 13.38 21.77 -46.94
CA PRO A 117 13.87 20.42 -47.24
C PRO A 117 14.38 19.67 -46.00
N LYS A 118 14.81 20.41 -44.97
CA LYS A 118 15.30 19.86 -43.69
C LYS A 118 14.18 19.48 -42.71
N ASN A 119 12.93 19.88 -42.96
CA ASN A 119 11.82 19.61 -42.07
C ASN A 119 11.14 18.29 -42.44
N SER A 120 11.47 17.22 -41.72
CA SER A 120 10.93 15.88 -41.95
C SER A 120 9.42 15.78 -41.79
N LYS A 121 8.77 16.71 -41.06
CA LYS A 121 7.32 16.73 -40.86
C LYS A 121 6.54 16.72 -42.17
N TYR A 122 6.97 17.50 -43.16
CA TYR A 122 6.28 17.57 -44.45
C TYR A 122 6.45 16.29 -45.27
N ASN A 123 7.59 15.61 -45.14
CA ASN A 123 7.78 14.30 -45.79
C ASN A 123 6.90 13.23 -45.14
N ILE A 124 6.69 13.30 -43.82
CA ILE A 124 5.74 12.43 -43.09
C ILE A 124 4.30 12.73 -43.53
N ASP A 125 3.90 14.00 -43.58
CA ASP A 125 2.56 14.40 -44.07
C ASP A 125 2.31 13.87 -45.49
N LEU A 126 3.31 13.87 -46.37
CA LEU A 126 3.20 13.33 -47.72
C LEU A 126 2.94 11.82 -47.71
N GLY A 127 3.68 11.06 -46.91
CA GLY A 127 3.45 9.62 -46.76
C GLY A 127 2.06 9.31 -46.21
N LEU A 128 1.55 10.14 -45.29
CA LEU A 128 0.18 9.99 -44.75
C LEU A 128 -0.89 10.27 -45.80
N VAL A 129 -0.73 11.32 -46.61
CA VAL A 129 -1.65 11.60 -47.72
C VAL A 129 -1.63 10.45 -48.75
N TYR A 130 -0.46 9.89 -49.05
CA TYR A 130 -0.39 8.70 -49.90
C TYR A 130 -1.09 7.48 -49.27
N THR A 131 -0.99 7.30 -47.95
CA THR A 131 -1.70 6.23 -47.24
C THR A 131 -3.22 6.41 -47.37
N MET A 132 -3.73 7.62 -47.17
CA MET A 132 -5.15 7.94 -47.28
C MET A 132 -5.67 7.83 -48.72
N ALA A 133 -4.82 8.08 -49.71
CA ALA A 133 -5.12 7.91 -51.13
C ALA A 133 -4.99 6.46 -51.62
N ASN A 134 -4.82 5.47 -50.72
CA ASN A 134 -4.58 4.05 -51.04
C ASN A 134 -3.33 3.81 -51.94
N LYS A 135 -2.35 4.71 -51.89
CA LYS A 135 -1.07 4.62 -52.62
C LYS A 135 0.03 4.09 -51.70
N HIS A 136 -0.14 2.86 -51.19
CA HIS A 136 0.71 2.29 -50.14
C HIS A 136 2.20 2.24 -50.50
N GLU A 137 2.55 1.83 -51.73
CA GLU A 137 3.96 1.79 -52.17
C GLU A 137 4.65 3.17 -52.11
N LEU A 138 3.92 4.22 -52.52
CA LEU A 138 4.43 5.59 -52.46
C LEU A 138 4.55 6.07 -51.02
N ALA A 139 3.60 5.71 -50.15
CA ALA A 139 3.65 6.01 -48.73
C ALA A 139 4.89 5.39 -48.07
N ASP A 140 5.10 4.08 -48.27
CA ASP A 140 6.23 3.34 -47.71
C ASP A 140 7.57 3.89 -48.21
N LYS A 141 7.66 4.22 -49.50
CA LYS A 141 8.86 4.89 -50.06
C LYS A 141 9.14 6.22 -49.38
N GLN A 142 8.11 7.02 -49.07
CA GLN A 142 8.31 8.29 -48.34
C GLN A 142 8.70 8.07 -46.88
N PHE A 143 8.06 7.16 -46.17
CA PHE A 143 8.39 6.89 -44.76
C PHE A 143 9.81 6.32 -44.62
N THR A 144 10.17 5.35 -45.45
CA THR A 144 11.53 4.78 -45.49
C THR A 144 12.56 5.86 -45.81
N LYS A 145 12.27 6.78 -46.73
CA LYS A 145 13.17 7.92 -47.00
C LYS A 145 13.39 8.78 -45.75
N VAL A 146 12.34 9.08 -44.98
CA VAL A 146 12.45 9.85 -43.73
C VAL A 146 13.32 9.11 -42.73
N ILE A 147 13.06 7.82 -42.50
CA ILE A 147 13.79 7.00 -41.52
C ILE A 147 15.27 6.81 -41.92
N ASN A 148 15.56 6.60 -43.20
CA ASN A 148 16.94 6.46 -43.67
C ASN A 148 17.73 7.78 -43.64
N SER A 149 17.04 8.92 -43.62
CA SER A 149 17.65 10.25 -43.51
C SER A 149 17.79 10.75 -42.06
N LEU A 150 17.56 9.88 -41.07
CA LEU A 150 17.70 10.24 -39.66
C LEU A 150 19.14 10.70 -39.35
N PRO A 151 19.32 11.89 -38.77
CA PRO A 151 20.62 12.28 -38.24
C PRO A 151 20.93 11.51 -36.95
N PRO A 152 22.21 11.28 -36.63
CA PRO A 152 22.65 10.71 -35.34
C PRO A 152 22.49 11.76 -34.23
N ASP A 153 21.24 12.13 -33.92
CA ASP A 153 20.84 13.18 -33.01
C ASP A 153 19.60 12.74 -32.25
N GLN A 154 19.75 12.53 -30.94
CA GLN A 154 18.69 12.00 -30.07
C GLN A 154 17.41 12.82 -30.15
N MET A 155 17.52 14.16 -30.11
CA MET A 155 16.35 15.04 -30.11
C MET A 155 15.58 14.93 -31.43
N LYS A 156 16.27 14.93 -32.57
CA LYS A 156 15.64 14.83 -33.89
C LYS A 156 15.00 13.46 -34.12
N ILE A 157 15.65 12.38 -33.67
CA ILE A 157 15.08 11.03 -33.69
C ILE A 157 13.77 11.01 -32.90
N SER A 158 13.78 11.50 -31.65
CA SER A 158 12.58 11.55 -30.81
C SER A 158 11.48 12.42 -31.42
N GLN A 159 11.82 13.56 -32.04
CA GLN A 159 10.83 14.41 -32.72
C GLN A 159 10.14 13.69 -33.88
N ILE A 160 10.89 12.96 -34.70
CA ILE A 160 10.35 12.22 -35.85
C ILE A 160 9.49 11.04 -35.37
N ALA A 161 9.98 10.26 -34.40
CA ALA A 161 9.22 9.14 -33.84
C ALA A 161 7.92 9.61 -33.16
N ASN A 162 7.98 10.69 -32.37
CA ASN A 162 6.79 11.30 -31.76
C ASN A 162 5.80 11.83 -32.79
N THR A 163 6.28 12.30 -33.95
CA THR A 163 5.41 12.69 -35.06
C THR A 163 4.65 11.47 -35.62
N PHE A 164 5.30 10.32 -35.74
CA PHE A 164 4.61 9.07 -36.09
C PHE A 164 3.61 8.63 -35.00
N LEU A 165 3.96 8.75 -33.72
CA LEU A 165 3.07 8.41 -32.60
C LEU A 165 1.82 9.27 -32.55
N TYR A 166 1.95 10.59 -32.73
CA TYR A 166 0.81 11.51 -32.80
C TYR A 166 -0.17 11.15 -33.92
N ARG A 167 0.32 10.46 -34.97
CA ARG A 167 -0.46 10.02 -36.12
C ARG A 167 -0.89 8.54 -36.02
N ASN A 168 -0.79 7.94 -34.84
CA ASN A 168 -1.09 6.53 -34.55
C ASN A 168 -0.31 5.53 -35.44
N LYS A 169 0.86 5.92 -35.94
CA LYS A 169 1.75 5.06 -36.74
C LYS A 169 2.79 4.39 -35.84
N PHE A 170 2.32 3.52 -34.94
CA PHE A 170 3.16 2.88 -33.92
C PHE A 170 4.34 2.10 -34.52
N ASN A 171 4.11 1.30 -35.57
CA ASN A 171 5.19 0.53 -36.22
C ASN A 171 6.29 1.43 -36.81
N LEU A 172 5.93 2.56 -37.43
CA LEU A 172 6.91 3.51 -37.96
C LEU A 172 7.68 4.20 -36.84
N ALA A 173 7.04 4.54 -35.73
CA ALA A 173 7.71 5.08 -34.56
C ALA A 173 8.71 4.08 -33.96
N ILE A 174 8.33 2.81 -33.84
CA ILE A 174 9.21 1.73 -33.38
C ILE A 174 10.43 1.61 -34.31
N THR A 175 10.23 1.54 -35.62
CA THR A 175 11.32 1.47 -36.61
C THR A 175 12.23 2.69 -36.53
N THR A 176 11.66 3.89 -36.32
CA THR A 176 12.43 5.14 -36.15
C THR A 176 13.32 5.08 -34.92
N TYR A 177 12.80 4.66 -33.76
CA TYR A 177 13.59 4.53 -32.54
C TYR A 177 14.66 3.43 -32.64
N LYS A 178 14.33 2.27 -33.23
CA LYS A 178 15.31 1.19 -33.46
C LYS A 178 16.44 1.66 -34.39
N LYS A 179 16.11 2.38 -35.47
CA LYS A 179 17.14 2.95 -36.35
C LYS A 179 17.96 4.02 -35.63
N GLY A 180 17.33 4.83 -34.80
CA GLY A 180 18.00 5.82 -33.96
C GLY A 180 18.98 5.19 -32.98
N ARG A 181 18.60 4.08 -32.33
CA ARG A 181 19.48 3.30 -31.44
C ARG A 181 20.74 2.85 -32.17
N GLU A 182 20.62 2.32 -33.38
CA GLU A 182 21.76 1.94 -34.23
C GLU A 182 22.65 3.16 -34.56
N LEU A 183 22.06 4.27 -35.00
CA LEU A 183 22.78 5.48 -35.41
C LEU A 183 23.55 6.15 -34.26
N LEU A 184 23.01 6.06 -33.05
CA LEU A 184 23.63 6.61 -31.84
C LEU A 184 24.65 5.67 -31.20
N ASN A 185 24.93 4.50 -31.82
CA ASN A 185 25.84 3.48 -31.28
C ASN A 185 25.55 3.17 -29.80
N ASN A 186 24.26 3.02 -29.45
CA ASN A 186 23.77 2.79 -28.09
C ASN A 186 24.10 3.86 -27.03
N SER A 187 24.58 5.05 -27.40
CA SER A 187 24.71 6.17 -26.44
C SER A 187 23.37 6.60 -25.83
N TYR A 188 22.26 6.37 -26.56
CA TYR A 188 20.91 6.42 -26.02
C TYR A 188 20.04 5.32 -26.66
N PRO A 189 19.55 4.34 -25.87
CA PRO A 189 18.90 3.16 -26.44
C PRO A 189 17.39 3.31 -26.70
N PHE A 190 16.76 4.41 -26.28
CA PHE A 190 15.31 4.64 -26.42
C PHE A 190 14.41 3.56 -25.80
N ASN A 191 14.90 2.78 -24.81
CA ASN A 191 14.10 1.73 -24.19
C ASN A 191 12.80 2.26 -23.56
N PRO A 192 12.79 3.37 -22.78
CA PRO A 192 11.55 3.86 -22.18
C PRO A 192 10.49 4.25 -23.21
N GLU A 193 10.90 4.85 -24.33
CA GLU A 193 10.00 5.23 -25.42
C GLU A 193 9.43 3.99 -26.12
N LEU A 194 10.28 3.01 -26.45
CA LEU A 194 9.83 1.76 -27.06
C LEU A 194 8.91 0.97 -26.13
N ALA A 195 9.23 0.88 -24.83
CA ALA A 195 8.38 0.24 -23.84
C ALA A 195 6.99 0.90 -23.77
N GLN A 196 6.92 2.23 -23.81
CA GLN A 196 5.65 2.95 -23.82
C GLN A 196 4.81 2.63 -25.07
N ILE A 197 5.43 2.51 -26.24
CA ILE A 197 4.72 2.16 -27.48
C ILE A 197 4.21 0.72 -27.40
N TYR A 198 5.03 -0.20 -26.91
CA TYR A 198 4.65 -1.60 -26.76
C TYR A 198 3.51 -1.78 -25.75
N TYR A 199 3.51 -1.02 -24.64
CA TYR A 199 2.39 -0.97 -23.71
C TYR A 199 1.09 -0.52 -24.41
N ARG A 200 1.12 0.59 -25.15
CA ARG A 200 -0.05 1.12 -25.88
C ARG A 200 -0.57 0.18 -26.97
N THR A 201 0.27 -0.70 -27.49
CA THR A 201 -0.10 -1.66 -28.55
C THR A 201 -0.42 -3.04 -28.00
N GLY A 202 -0.44 -3.22 -26.67
CA GLY A 202 -0.72 -4.50 -26.01
C GLY A 202 0.41 -5.53 -26.13
N ASN A 203 1.59 -5.15 -26.63
CA ASN A 203 2.73 -6.06 -26.75
C ASN A 203 3.55 -6.07 -25.46
N PHE A 204 2.99 -6.67 -24.40
CA PHE A 204 3.61 -6.67 -23.08
C PHE A 204 4.96 -7.40 -23.02
N GLN A 205 5.15 -8.46 -23.80
CA GLN A 205 6.45 -9.16 -23.86
C GLN A 205 7.56 -8.26 -24.39
N ALA A 206 7.31 -7.51 -25.46
CA ALA A 206 8.29 -6.55 -25.99
C ALA A 206 8.52 -5.38 -25.02
N MET A 207 7.45 -4.88 -24.38
CA MET A 207 7.57 -3.86 -23.34
C MET A 207 8.48 -4.31 -22.19
N ILE A 208 8.25 -5.52 -21.64
CA ILE A 208 9.06 -6.09 -20.57
C ILE A 208 10.52 -6.18 -21.01
N ASN A 209 10.77 -6.68 -22.23
CA ASN A 209 12.12 -6.78 -22.75
C ASN A 209 12.82 -5.41 -22.81
N GLU A 210 12.15 -4.37 -23.29
CA GLU A 210 12.73 -3.02 -23.32
C GLU A 210 13.04 -2.49 -21.91
N TYR A 211 12.16 -2.70 -20.92
CA TYR A 211 12.47 -2.31 -19.53
C TYR A 211 13.64 -3.08 -18.94
N LEU A 212 13.76 -4.37 -19.23
CA LEU A 212 14.88 -5.21 -18.76
C LEU A 212 16.19 -4.88 -19.46
N ASP A 213 16.15 -4.55 -20.76
CA ASP A 213 17.30 -4.07 -21.54
C ASP A 213 17.74 -2.68 -21.05
N PHE A 214 16.80 -1.83 -20.62
CA PHE A 214 17.12 -0.53 -20.03
C PHE A 214 18.00 -0.65 -18.77
N LEU A 215 17.84 -1.71 -17.99
CA LEU A 215 18.68 -1.97 -16.82
C LEU A 215 20.10 -2.42 -17.19
N GLU A 216 20.30 -3.01 -18.37
CA GLU A 216 21.64 -3.29 -18.88
C GLU A 216 22.38 -1.98 -19.22
N PHE A 217 21.66 -1.00 -19.76
CA PHE A 217 22.21 0.32 -20.06
C PHE A 217 22.40 1.18 -18.81
N ASN A 218 21.43 1.16 -17.88
CA ASN A 218 21.46 1.95 -16.65
C ASN A 218 20.88 1.17 -15.46
N ALA A 219 21.74 0.38 -14.81
CA ALA A 219 21.38 -0.43 -13.64
C ALA A 219 20.85 0.40 -12.46
N ASN A 220 21.27 1.66 -12.33
CA ASN A 220 20.80 2.55 -11.25
C ASN A 220 19.32 2.94 -11.39
N SER A 221 18.70 2.65 -12.54
CA SER A 221 17.28 2.91 -12.80
C SER A 221 16.34 1.79 -12.33
N ILE A 222 16.83 0.78 -11.59
CA ILE A 222 16.02 -0.35 -11.11
C ILE A 222 14.74 0.09 -10.41
N LYS A 223 14.81 1.06 -9.48
CA LYS A 223 13.63 1.58 -8.77
C LYS A 223 12.63 2.25 -9.71
N THR A 224 13.11 2.98 -10.72
CA THR A 224 12.24 3.59 -11.73
C THR A 224 11.52 2.54 -12.57
N VAL A 225 12.22 1.46 -12.94
CA VAL A 225 11.62 0.34 -13.68
C VAL A 225 10.62 -0.42 -12.81
N GLN A 226 10.94 -0.69 -11.55
CA GLN A 226 10.02 -1.30 -10.57
C GLN A 226 8.73 -0.49 -10.45
N ASN A 227 8.83 0.82 -10.21
CA ASN A 227 7.65 1.68 -10.06
C ASN A 227 6.78 1.70 -11.32
N LYS A 228 7.39 1.77 -12.51
CA LYS A 228 6.65 1.74 -13.78
C LYS A 228 5.94 0.41 -14.00
N LEU A 229 6.64 -0.69 -13.80
CA LEU A 229 6.06 -2.03 -13.95
C LEU A 229 4.96 -2.24 -12.90
N GLN A 230 5.15 -1.81 -11.66
CA GLN A 230 4.12 -1.87 -10.62
C GLN A 230 2.85 -1.15 -11.05
N THR A 231 2.95 0.10 -11.52
CA THR A 231 1.78 0.85 -11.99
C THR A 231 1.08 0.15 -13.15
N ILE A 232 1.84 -0.43 -14.08
CA ILE A 232 1.28 -1.15 -15.23
C ILE A 232 0.54 -2.40 -14.78
N ILE A 233 1.16 -3.21 -13.92
CA ILE A 233 0.57 -4.43 -13.37
C ILE A 233 -0.72 -4.10 -12.62
N SER A 234 -0.70 -3.09 -11.76
CA SER A 234 -1.88 -2.65 -11.00
C SER A 234 -3.02 -2.11 -11.89
N ASN A 235 -2.69 -1.49 -13.02
CA ASN A 235 -3.69 -0.98 -13.96
C ASN A 235 -4.26 -2.07 -14.90
N GLU A 236 -3.57 -3.20 -15.05
CA GLU A 236 -3.93 -4.28 -15.97
C GLU A 236 -4.08 -5.63 -15.22
N PRO A 237 -4.96 -5.73 -14.21
CA PRO A 237 -5.02 -6.90 -13.33
C PRO A 237 -5.52 -8.18 -14.01
N GLU A 238 -6.22 -8.06 -15.14
CA GLU A 238 -6.67 -9.22 -15.93
C GLU A 238 -5.60 -9.68 -16.95
N SER A 239 -4.45 -9.00 -16.99
CA SER A 239 -3.36 -9.32 -17.91
C SER A 239 -2.40 -10.37 -17.34
N ASN A 240 -1.66 -11.05 -18.23
CA ASN A 240 -0.62 -12.01 -17.85
C ASN A 240 0.78 -11.35 -17.72
N ILE A 241 0.83 -10.03 -17.44
CA ILE A 241 2.09 -9.27 -17.40
C ILE A 241 3.03 -9.81 -16.32
N ASP A 242 2.49 -10.12 -15.14
CA ASP A 242 3.22 -10.68 -14.01
C ASP A 242 3.91 -12.00 -14.33
N GLU A 243 3.17 -12.94 -14.90
CA GLU A 243 3.71 -14.24 -15.29
C GLU A 243 4.76 -14.08 -16.40
N THR A 244 4.49 -13.18 -17.36
CA THR A 244 5.41 -12.87 -18.46
C THR A 244 6.71 -12.25 -17.95
N LEU A 245 6.62 -11.34 -16.99
CA LEU A 245 7.77 -10.71 -16.33
C LEU A 245 8.56 -11.73 -15.52
N ARG A 246 7.89 -12.56 -14.73
CA ARG A 246 8.52 -13.66 -13.96
C ARG A 246 9.31 -14.60 -14.87
N LYS A 247 8.71 -15.08 -15.97
CA LYS A 247 9.37 -15.95 -16.96
C LYS A 247 10.58 -15.26 -17.58
N SER A 248 10.44 -14.00 -17.99
CA SER A 248 11.53 -13.22 -18.60
C SER A 248 12.70 -13.03 -17.62
N LEU A 249 12.41 -12.70 -16.37
CA LEU A 249 13.42 -12.53 -15.32
C LEU A 249 14.11 -13.85 -14.95
N LEU A 250 13.38 -14.97 -14.89
CA LEU A 250 13.96 -16.29 -14.67
C LEU A 250 14.99 -16.66 -15.74
N ILE A 251 14.60 -16.51 -17.02
CA ILE A 251 15.49 -16.80 -18.16
C ILE A 251 16.74 -15.91 -18.11
N ARG A 252 16.57 -14.60 -17.88
CA ARG A 252 17.70 -13.66 -17.85
C ARG A 252 18.60 -13.84 -16.62
N THR A 253 18.04 -14.17 -15.46
CA THR A 253 18.82 -14.46 -14.24
C THR A 253 19.69 -15.70 -14.40
N GLN A 254 19.20 -16.71 -15.13
CA GLN A 254 19.97 -17.91 -15.48
C GLN A 254 21.06 -17.61 -16.52
N LYS A 255 20.71 -16.84 -17.56
CA LYS A 255 21.63 -16.52 -18.67
C LYS A 255 22.75 -15.54 -18.29
N PHE A 256 22.44 -14.57 -17.43
CA PHE A 256 23.35 -13.49 -17.02
C PHE A 256 23.49 -13.45 -15.51
N PRO A 257 24.08 -14.49 -14.89
CA PRO A 257 24.09 -14.62 -13.45
C PRO A 257 24.84 -13.47 -12.74
N GLU A 258 25.85 -12.89 -13.38
CA GLU A 258 26.63 -11.77 -12.88
C GLU A 258 25.84 -10.45 -12.79
N LYS A 259 24.73 -10.32 -13.55
CA LYS A 259 23.89 -9.12 -13.58
C LYS A 259 22.93 -9.10 -12.40
N ARG A 260 23.36 -8.48 -11.30
CA ARG A 260 22.64 -8.37 -10.01
C ARG A 260 21.18 -7.90 -10.12
N PHE A 261 20.88 -6.97 -11.02
CA PHE A 261 19.54 -6.39 -11.14
C PHE A 261 18.47 -7.41 -11.58
N TYR A 262 18.80 -8.50 -12.29
CA TYR A 262 17.80 -9.50 -12.66
C TYR A 262 17.27 -10.30 -11.46
N PRO A 263 18.10 -10.96 -10.63
CA PRO A 263 17.59 -11.64 -9.45
C PRO A 263 17.00 -10.64 -8.44
N GLU A 264 17.47 -9.39 -8.37
CA GLU A 264 16.81 -8.36 -7.53
C GLU A 264 15.41 -7.98 -8.02
N MET A 265 15.22 -7.82 -9.32
CA MET A 265 13.89 -7.63 -9.91
C MET A 265 12.98 -8.84 -9.64
N LEU A 266 13.54 -10.06 -9.71
CA LEU A 266 12.78 -11.28 -9.42
C LEU A 266 12.40 -11.37 -7.93
N LEU A 267 13.32 -11.04 -7.02
CA LEU A 267 13.04 -10.92 -5.58
C LEU A 267 11.95 -9.87 -5.32
N TRP A 268 12.06 -8.69 -5.93
CA TRP A 268 11.07 -7.62 -5.82
C TRP A 268 9.68 -8.10 -6.27
N LEU A 269 9.58 -8.70 -7.46
CA LEU A 269 8.31 -9.23 -7.97
C LEU A 269 7.70 -10.27 -7.01
N SER A 270 8.53 -11.16 -6.48
CA SER A 270 8.10 -12.19 -5.53
C SER A 270 7.56 -11.59 -4.23
N ILE A 271 8.19 -10.52 -3.74
CA ILE A 271 7.73 -9.78 -2.56
C ILE A 271 6.38 -9.10 -2.82
N GLN A 272 6.21 -8.45 -3.99
CA GLN A 272 4.94 -7.82 -4.35
C GLN A 272 3.81 -8.84 -4.41
N GLN A 273 4.10 -10.04 -4.94
CA GLN A 273 3.16 -11.16 -5.01
C GLN A 273 3.00 -11.92 -3.68
N LYS A 274 3.67 -11.48 -2.61
CA LYS A 274 3.76 -12.16 -1.31
C LYS A 274 4.17 -13.64 -1.37
N ASP A 275 4.83 -14.05 -2.44
CA ASP A 275 5.45 -15.37 -2.61
C ASP A 275 6.76 -15.40 -1.81
N PHE A 276 6.63 -15.38 -0.47
CA PHE A 276 7.76 -15.30 0.45
C PHE A 276 8.65 -16.55 0.41
N ASP A 277 8.09 -17.73 0.10
CA ASP A 277 8.85 -18.95 -0.13
C ASP A 277 9.82 -18.77 -1.31
N PHE A 278 9.33 -18.31 -2.45
CA PHE A 278 10.19 -18.07 -3.61
C PHE A 278 11.13 -16.87 -3.40
N ALA A 279 10.65 -15.80 -2.76
CA ALA A 279 11.47 -14.65 -2.39
C ALA A 279 12.66 -15.08 -1.50
N PHE A 280 12.45 -16.01 -0.58
CA PHE A 280 13.53 -16.53 0.27
C PHE A 280 14.58 -17.31 -0.52
N ILE A 281 14.17 -18.11 -1.49
CA ILE A 281 15.08 -18.80 -2.40
C ILE A 281 15.92 -17.77 -3.19
N GLN A 282 15.28 -16.73 -3.73
CA GLN A 282 15.99 -15.68 -4.47
C GLN A 282 16.94 -14.87 -3.58
N ALA A 283 16.50 -14.45 -2.39
CA ALA A 283 17.34 -13.71 -1.45
C ALA A 283 18.59 -14.50 -1.05
N LYS A 284 18.46 -15.81 -0.80
CA LYS A 284 19.61 -16.71 -0.54
C LYS A 284 20.54 -16.83 -1.75
N SER A 285 19.98 -16.93 -2.95
CA SER A 285 20.75 -17.00 -4.18
C SER A 285 21.59 -15.74 -4.38
N ILE A 286 20.98 -14.55 -4.22
CA ILE A 286 21.65 -13.26 -4.31
C ILE A 286 22.74 -13.14 -3.23
N ASP A 287 22.41 -13.47 -1.98
CA ASP A 287 23.35 -13.40 -0.87
C ASP A 287 24.60 -14.24 -1.10
N ARG A 288 24.43 -15.48 -1.59
CA ARG A 288 25.55 -16.38 -1.92
C ARG A 288 26.37 -15.87 -3.10
N ARG A 289 25.71 -15.34 -4.13
CA ARG A 289 26.37 -14.91 -5.37
C ARG A 289 27.18 -13.63 -5.20
N PHE A 290 26.66 -12.67 -4.44
CA PHE A 290 27.26 -11.34 -4.27
C PHE A 290 27.90 -11.12 -2.89
N ASN A 291 27.97 -12.18 -2.07
CA ASN A 291 28.60 -12.18 -0.75
C ASN A 291 28.10 -11.05 0.18
N GLU A 292 26.78 -10.89 0.27
CA GLU A 292 26.11 -9.82 1.04
C GLU A 292 26.10 -10.06 2.55
N ASN A 293 26.73 -11.14 3.03
CA ASN A 293 26.82 -11.51 4.44
C ASN A 293 25.45 -11.57 5.17
N GLY A 294 24.38 -11.84 4.46
CA GLY A 294 23.02 -12.00 4.97
C GLY A 294 22.15 -10.75 4.89
N LYS A 295 22.66 -9.58 4.44
CA LYS A 295 21.91 -8.31 4.49
C LYS A 295 20.54 -8.36 3.80
N ILE A 296 20.48 -8.92 2.59
CA ILE A 296 19.23 -9.04 1.82
C ILE A 296 18.27 -10.02 2.49
N VAL A 297 18.80 -11.14 3.00
CA VAL A 297 17.98 -12.14 3.70
C VAL A 297 17.45 -11.59 5.03
N TYR A 298 18.21 -10.73 5.71
CA TYR A 298 17.79 -10.07 6.94
C TYR A 298 16.61 -9.12 6.69
N GLY A 299 16.69 -8.31 5.63
CA GLY A 299 15.58 -7.45 5.21
C GLY A 299 14.33 -8.26 4.87
N LEU A 300 14.48 -9.38 4.16
CA LEU A 300 13.37 -10.28 3.87
C LEU A 300 12.78 -10.92 5.14
N ALA A 301 13.61 -11.28 6.12
CA ALA A 301 13.16 -11.85 7.38
C ALA A 301 12.22 -10.90 8.13
N GLY A 302 12.63 -9.64 8.28
CA GLY A 302 11.81 -8.59 8.90
C GLY A 302 10.50 -8.36 8.13
N LEU A 303 10.57 -8.24 6.80
CA LEU A 303 9.38 -8.06 5.97
C LEU A 303 8.40 -9.24 6.07
N SER A 304 8.92 -10.47 6.11
CA SER A 304 8.12 -11.69 6.25
C SER A 304 7.43 -11.72 7.62
N ALA A 305 8.14 -11.35 8.69
CA ALA A 305 7.58 -11.24 10.04
C ALA A 305 6.47 -10.19 10.12
N SER A 306 6.69 -8.99 9.55
CA SER A 306 5.66 -7.94 9.49
C SER A 306 4.43 -8.33 8.65
N ASN A 307 4.57 -9.25 7.70
CA ASN A 307 3.46 -9.84 6.93
C ASN A 307 2.89 -11.11 7.58
N LYS A 308 3.21 -11.40 8.85
CA LYS A 308 2.81 -12.60 9.60
C LYS A 308 3.22 -13.94 8.97
N ASN A 309 4.14 -13.91 8.01
CA ASN A 309 4.76 -15.12 7.44
C ASN A 309 5.95 -15.53 8.31
N TYR A 310 5.63 -15.99 9.51
CA TYR A 310 6.61 -16.31 10.54
C TYR A 310 7.54 -17.46 10.16
N ASP A 311 7.05 -18.44 9.40
CA ASP A 311 7.87 -19.58 8.98
C ASP A 311 9.02 -19.17 8.06
N ILE A 312 8.76 -18.29 7.09
CA ILE A 312 9.82 -17.76 6.24
C ILE A 312 10.76 -16.84 7.01
N ALA A 313 10.24 -15.98 7.88
CA ALA A 313 11.06 -15.13 8.73
C ALA A 313 12.04 -15.95 9.59
N ILE A 314 11.55 -17.00 10.26
CA ILE A 314 12.36 -17.94 11.07
C ILE A 314 13.42 -18.63 10.20
N LYS A 315 13.06 -19.15 9.01
CA LYS A 315 14.02 -19.76 8.08
C LYS A 315 15.10 -18.75 7.65
N ALA A 316 14.72 -17.50 7.42
CA ALA A 316 15.62 -16.44 6.98
C ALA A 316 16.60 -15.99 8.06
N TYR A 317 16.15 -15.79 9.31
CA TYR A 317 17.06 -15.50 10.43
C TYR A 317 18.02 -16.66 10.68
N ASN A 318 17.53 -17.90 10.71
CA ASN A 318 18.37 -19.08 10.90
C ASN A 318 19.42 -19.25 9.81
N TYR A 319 19.10 -18.92 8.56
CA TYR A 319 20.08 -18.94 7.47
C TYR A 319 21.30 -18.04 7.76
N ILE A 320 21.08 -16.86 8.36
CA ILE A 320 22.16 -15.91 8.68
C ILE A 320 22.91 -16.33 9.94
N ILE A 321 22.21 -16.78 10.97
CA ILE A 321 22.80 -17.31 12.22
C ILE A 321 23.74 -18.48 11.90
N ASN A 322 23.35 -19.36 10.98
CA ASN A 322 24.15 -20.51 10.53
C ASN A 322 25.44 -20.12 9.77
N LYS A 323 25.63 -18.85 9.39
CA LYS A 323 26.91 -18.36 8.85
C LYS A 323 27.96 -18.12 9.95
N GLY A 324 27.56 -18.17 11.22
CA GLY A 324 28.46 -18.13 12.38
C GLY A 324 28.41 -16.82 13.17
N ARG A 325 28.94 -16.90 14.40
CA ARG A 325 28.93 -15.83 15.42
C ARG A 325 29.66 -14.55 15.01
N ASN A 326 30.65 -14.67 14.11
CA ASN A 326 31.42 -13.53 13.62
C ASN A 326 30.64 -12.67 12.61
N ASN A 327 29.46 -13.11 12.17
CA ASN A 327 28.63 -12.31 11.27
C ASN A 327 28.13 -11.04 12.00
N PRO A 328 28.30 -9.84 11.42
CA PRO A 328 27.82 -8.59 12.04
C PRO A 328 26.32 -8.56 12.37
N LEU A 329 25.52 -9.36 11.67
CA LEU A 329 24.07 -9.47 11.86
C LEU A 329 23.67 -10.54 12.89
N TYR A 330 24.62 -11.29 13.47
CA TYR A 330 24.31 -12.45 14.32
C TYR A 330 23.38 -12.08 15.49
N LEU A 331 23.74 -11.06 16.28
CA LEU A 331 22.92 -10.59 17.40
C LEU A 331 21.53 -10.14 16.93
N ASN A 332 21.46 -9.28 15.92
CA ASN A 332 20.20 -8.76 15.39
C ASN A 332 19.30 -9.88 14.84
N CYS A 333 19.88 -10.91 14.21
CA CYS A 333 19.13 -12.08 13.75
C CYS A 333 18.63 -12.94 14.91
N ARG A 334 19.39 -13.05 16.01
CA ARG A 334 18.94 -13.78 17.21
C ARG A 334 17.77 -13.05 17.89
N ILE A 335 17.84 -11.72 17.98
CA ILE A 335 16.74 -10.88 18.45
C ILE A 335 15.51 -11.04 17.55
N GLY A 336 15.68 -10.82 16.24
CA GLY A 336 14.58 -10.94 15.28
C GLY A 336 13.96 -12.34 15.23
N LEU A 337 14.78 -13.40 15.35
CA LEU A 337 14.31 -14.79 15.42
C LEU A 337 13.40 -14.99 16.64
N LEU A 338 13.87 -14.61 17.84
CA LEU A 338 13.10 -14.83 19.07
C LEU A 338 11.82 -14.01 19.08
N HIS A 339 11.88 -12.74 18.67
CA HIS A 339 10.69 -11.91 18.48
C HIS A 339 9.68 -12.56 17.52
N THR A 340 10.16 -13.12 16.40
CA THR A 340 9.29 -13.80 15.43
C THR A 340 8.69 -15.09 16.00
N GLU A 341 9.47 -15.87 16.76
CA GLU A 341 8.98 -17.06 17.45
C GLU A 341 7.96 -16.70 18.55
N PHE A 342 8.17 -15.60 19.26
CA PHE A 342 7.23 -15.03 20.21
C PHE A 342 5.91 -14.68 19.53
N LEU A 343 5.92 -13.84 18.49
CA LEU A 343 4.71 -13.48 17.75
C LEU A 343 3.97 -14.72 17.21
N LYS A 344 4.72 -15.69 16.65
CA LYS A 344 4.13 -16.94 16.14
C LYS A 344 3.44 -17.77 17.24
N ALA A 345 3.98 -17.74 18.46
CA ALA A 345 3.42 -18.46 19.60
C ALA A 345 2.22 -17.71 20.22
N THR A 346 2.32 -16.39 20.35
CA THR A 346 1.37 -15.56 21.11
C THR A 346 0.21 -15.01 20.31
N GLU A 347 0.32 -14.90 18.98
CA GLU A 347 -0.82 -14.48 18.13
C GLU A 347 -1.88 -15.58 17.93
N LYS A 348 -1.58 -16.82 18.30
CA LYS A 348 -2.58 -17.90 18.30
C LYS A 348 -3.46 -17.75 19.54
N PHE A 349 -4.77 -17.95 19.39
CA PHE A 349 -5.69 -17.97 20.53
C PHE A 349 -5.33 -19.03 21.57
N VAL A 350 -4.86 -20.19 21.11
CA VAL A 350 -4.49 -21.31 21.98
C VAL A 350 -3.02 -21.66 21.74
N TYR A 351 -2.26 -21.68 22.81
CA TYR A 351 -0.86 -22.09 22.86
C TYR A 351 -0.67 -23.20 23.90
N THR A 352 0.39 -23.99 23.75
CA THR A 352 0.72 -25.03 24.72
C THR A 352 1.73 -24.52 25.75
N GLU A 353 1.59 -24.95 27.00
CA GLU A 353 2.55 -24.62 28.07
C GLU A 353 3.99 -25.00 27.67
N LYS A 354 4.15 -26.14 26.98
CA LYS A 354 5.45 -26.60 26.47
C LYS A 354 6.06 -25.63 25.45
N GLU A 355 5.27 -25.02 24.57
CA GLU A 355 5.76 -24.03 23.61
C GLU A 355 6.29 -22.79 24.33
N ILE A 356 5.53 -22.27 25.31
CA ILE A 356 5.90 -21.09 26.10
C ILE A 356 7.15 -21.35 26.95
N LEU A 357 7.21 -22.49 27.65
CA LEU A 357 8.38 -22.91 28.43
C LEU A 357 9.64 -23.06 27.56
N ASN A 358 9.49 -23.58 26.34
CA ASN A 358 10.61 -23.70 25.41
C ASN A 358 11.07 -22.32 24.92
N LEU A 359 10.14 -21.39 24.69
CA LEU A 359 10.45 -20.03 24.29
C LEU A 359 11.17 -19.27 25.42
N GLU A 360 10.71 -19.37 26.66
CA GLU A 360 11.39 -18.82 27.85
C GLU A 360 12.85 -19.30 27.92
N LYS A 361 13.08 -20.62 27.80
CA LYS A 361 14.44 -21.18 27.80
C LYS A 361 15.32 -20.60 26.70
N LYS A 362 14.77 -20.34 25.52
CA LYS A 362 15.51 -19.73 24.41
C LYS A 362 15.88 -18.28 24.69
N TYR A 363 14.97 -17.49 25.28
CA TYR A 363 15.26 -16.12 25.70
C TYR A 363 16.36 -16.09 26.77
N ILE A 364 16.22 -16.89 27.83
CA ILE A 364 17.24 -16.99 28.89
C ILE A 364 18.60 -17.40 28.29
N ALA A 365 18.62 -18.40 27.40
CA ALA A 365 19.86 -18.82 26.74
C ALA A 365 20.49 -17.71 25.87
N ALA A 366 19.68 -16.91 25.17
CA ALA A 366 20.18 -15.80 24.37
C ALA A 366 20.71 -14.64 25.24
N ILE A 367 20.01 -14.30 26.32
CA ILE A 367 20.47 -13.27 27.27
C ILE A 367 21.77 -13.72 27.93
N ASN A 368 21.89 -15.00 28.33
CA ASN A 368 23.14 -15.56 28.86
C ASN A 368 24.28 -15.57 27.82
N GLU A 369 23.98 -15.80 26.53
CA GLU A 369 24.97 -15.80 25.45
C GLU A 369 25.57 -14.41 25.21
N PHE A 370 24.75 -13.36 25.29
CA PHE A 370 25.14 -11.98 24.94
C PHE A 370 25.39 -11.06 26.13
N GLY A 371 25.00 -11.49 27.33
CA GLY A 371 24.97 -10.69 28.54
C GLY A 371 23.87 -9.63 28.55
N GLU A 372 23.64 -9.08 29.73
CA GLU A 372 22.71 -7.96 29.93
C GLU A 372 23.39 -6.65 29.56
N ASN A 373 22.95 -6.05 28.46
CA ASN A 373 23.49 -4.79 27.96
C ASN A 373 22.42 -4.07 27.12
N PRO A 374 22.62 -2.79 26.75
CA PRO A 374 21.61 -2.05 26.01
C PRO A 374 21.16 -2.70 24.67
N ARG A 375 21.98 -3.55 24.04
CA ARG A 375 21.58 -4.23 22.79
C ARG A 375 20.68 -5.44 23.02
N THR A 376 20.66 -6.00 24.22
CA THR A 376 19.84 -7.17 24.58
C THR A 376 18.54 -6.80 25.30
N ILE A 377 18.31 -5.51 25.60
CA ILE A 377 17.07 -5.00 26.21
C ILE A 377 15.79 -5.51 25.51
N PRO A 378 15.69 -5.57 24.16
CA PRO A 378 14.50 -6.13 23.52
C PRO A 378 14.20 -7.57 23.95
N LEU A 379 15.24 -8.40 24.13
CA LEU A 379 15.09 -9.78 24.61
C LEU A 379 14.61 -9.82 26.07
N ILE A 380 15.16 -8.95 26.91
CA ILE A 380 14.83 -8.88 28.32
C ILE A 380 13.37 -8.44 28.51
N ARG A 381 12.94 -7.42 27.77
CA ARG A 381 11.55 -6.95 27.78
C ARG A 381 10.56 -8.03 27.34
N GLU A 382 10.84 -8.70 26.24
CA GLU A 382 9.98 -9.79 25.75
C GLU A 382 9.97 -10.99 26.70
N LEU A 383 11.10 -11.31 27.34
CA LEU A 383 11.15 -12.34 28.37
C LEU A 383 10.26 -11.96 29.57
N ALA A 384 10.38 -10.74 30.08
CA ALA A 384 9.54 -10.25 31.18
C ALA A 384 8.05 -10.28 30.79
N HIS A 385 7.71 -9.85 29.58
CA HIS A 385 6.35 -9.93 29.06
C HIS A 385 5.84 -11.38 29.02
N LEU A 386 6.63 -12.30 28.45
CA LEU A 386 6.30 -13.72 28.37
C LEU A 386 6.06 -14.30 29.78
N GLN A 387 6.97 -14.02 30.71
CA GLN A 387 6.90 -14.49 32.08
C GLN A 387 5.67 -13.96 32.82
N ALA A 388 5.36 -12.67 32.69
CA ALA A 388 4.22 -12.07 33.36
C ALA A 388 2.88 -12.53 32.75
N PHE A 389 2.68 -12.28 31.46
CA PHE A 389 1.37 -12.41 30.81
C PHE A 389 1.02 -13.83 30.37
N TYR A 390 2.01 -14.73 30.20
CA TYR A 390 1.78 -16.09 29.71
C TYR A 390 2.16 -17.18 30.71
N MET A 391 2.96 -16.84 31.73
CA MET A 391 3.43 -17.81 32.73
C MET A 391 3.05 -17.46 34.16
N ASN A 392 2.42 -16.30 34.39
CA ASN A 392 2.05 -15.81 35.73
C ASN A 392 3.24 -15.67 36.70
N LYS A 393 4.45 -15.42 36.17
CA LYS A 393 5.69 -15.18 36.93
C LYS A 393 5.92 -13.68 37.13
N LEU A 394 4.97 -13.03 37.81
CA LEU A 394 4.90 -11.57 37.92
C LEU A 394 6.10 -10.95 38.63
N GLU A 395 6.50 -11.52 39.77
CA GLU A 395 7.64 -11.01 40.56
C GLU A 395 8.96 -11.16 39.80
N GLU A 396 9.19 -12.32 39.17
CA GLU A 396 10.39 -12.57 38.36
C GLU A 396 10.49 -11.55 37.21
N ALA A 397 9.39 -11.33 36.48
CA ALA A 397 9.34 -10.39 35.37
C ALA A 397 9.55 -8.93 35.80
N ALA A 398 8.91 -8.51 36.90
CA ALA A 398 9.05 -7.17 37.43
C ALA A 398 10.47 -6.90 37.95
N ASN A 399 11.07 -7.86 38.66
CA ASN A 399 12.44 -7.76 39.15
C ASN A 399 13.45 -7.64 37.99
N LEU A 400 13.28 -8.45 36.95
CA LEU A 400 14.11 -8.40 35.74
C LEU A 400 14.10 -7.00 35.09
N LEU A 401 12.93 -6.35 34.99
CA LEU A 401 12.83 -4.99 34.46
C LEU A 401 13.37 -3.93 35.43
N ASN A 402 13.15 -4.09 36.74
CA ASN A 402 13.70 -3.20 37.77
C ASN A 402 15.23 -3.19 37.76
N GLU A 403 15.87 -4.34 37.54
CA GLU A 403 17.32 -4.42 37.36
C GLU A 403 17.75 -3.75 36.04
N THR A 404 16.98 -3.98 34.96
CA THR A 404 17.28 -3.43 33.62
C THR A 404 17.23 -1.91 33.59
N ILE A 405 16.28 -1.26 34.27
CA ILE A 405 16.18 0.21 34.29
C ILE A 405 17.35 0.89 35.03
N LEU A 406 18.08 0.14 35.86
CA LEU A 406 19.29 0.61 36.58
C LEU A 406 20.58 0.40 35.77
N MET A 407 20.49 -0.21 34.59
CA MET A 407 21.64 -0.54 33.74
C MET A 407 22.40 0.71 33.28
N LYS A 408 23.74 0.65 33.33
CA LYS A 408 24.61 1.72 32.82
C LYS A 408 24.48 1.85 31.29
N ASN A 409 24.51 3.08 30.78
CA ASN A 409 24.42 3.41 29.36
C ASN A 409 23.10 3.03 28.67
N ILE A 410 22.03 2.82 29.43
CA ILE A 410 20.67 2.71 28.87
C ILE A 410 20.27 4.05 28.23
N SER A 411 19.77 4.01 27.00
CA SER A 411 19.25 5.22 26.37
C SER A 411 17.92 5.65 27.00
N LYS A 412 17.58 6.95 26.92
CA LYS A 412 16.29 7.45 27.43
C LYS A 412 15.09 6.69 26.84
N TYR A 413 15.17 6.33 25.56
CA TYR A 413 14.11 5.62 24.86
C TYR A 413 13.96 4.18 25.38
N GLN A 414 15.07 3.45 25.52
CA GLN A 414 15.06 2.09 26.09
C GLN A 414 14.60 2.07 27.55
N LEU A 415 14.94 3.10 28.32
CA LEU A 415 14.44 3.26 29.69
C LEU A 415 12.91 3.41 29.70
N ALA A 416 12.36 4.23 28.81
CA ALA A 416 10.92 4.39 28.68
C ALA A 416 10.23 3.10 28.25
N GLU A 417 10.80 2.38 27.30
CA GLU A 417 10.33 1.06 26.86
C GLU A 417 10.24 0.04 28.01
N CYS A 418 11.28 -0.03 28.86
CA CYS A 418 11.26 -0.91 30.03
C CYS A 418 10.25 -0.46 31.09
N LYS A 419 10.11 0.86 31.30
CA LYS A 419 9.13 1.42 32.25
C LYS A 419 7.69 1.18 31.81
N LEU A 420 7.40 1.25 30.51
CA LEU A 420 6.06 0.91 30.00
C LEU A 420 5.74 -0.55 30.24
N GLU A 421 6.67 -1.45 29.91
CA GLU A 421 6.49 -2.88 30.15
C GLU A 421 6.29 -3.19 31.65
N LEU A 422 7.08 -2.55 32.52
CA LEU A 422 6.95 -2.71 33.96
C LEU A 422 5.59 -2.17 34.46
N ALA A 423 5.15 -1.03 33.95
CA ALA A 423 3.84 -0.48 34.29
C ALA A 423 2.68 -1.39 33.85
N ASP A 424 2.79 -2.02 32.68
CA ASP A 424 1.83 -3.01 32.20
C ASP A 424 1.77 -4.23 33.15
N ILE A 425 2.94 -4.74 33.58
CA ILE A 425 3.03 -5.86 34.53
C ILE A 425 2.44 -5.48 35.90
N LEU A 426 2.68 -4.25 36.38
CA LEU A 426 2.13 -3.75 37.65
C LEU A 426 0.61 -3.58 37.58
N LEU A 427 0.08 -3.06 36.47
CA LEU A 427 -1.36 -3.02 36.25
C LEU A 427 -1.96 -4.44 36.22
N PHE A 428 -1.27 -5.37 35.58
CA PHE A 428 -1.67 -6.77 35.53
C PHE A 428 -1.67 -7.42 36.92
N SER A 429 -0.69 -7.10 37.77
CA SER A 429 -0.66 -7.58 39.17
C SER A 429 -1.66 -6.86 40.09
N GLY A 430 -2.19 -5.71 39.68
CA GLY A 430 -3.14 -4.90 40.43
C GLY A 430 -2.54 -3.71 41.18
N ASP A 431 -1.25 -3.43 40.99
CA ASP A 431 -0.59 -2.23 41.52
C ASP A 431 -0.78 -1.03 40.58
N VAL A 432 -1.99 -0.48 40.63
CA VAL A 432 -2.45 0.63 39.79
C VAL A 432 -1.62 1.90 40.03
N TRP A 433 -1.20 2.16 41.26
CA TRP A 433 -0.58 3.42 41.64
C TRP A 433 0.87 3.54 41.14
N GLU A 434 1.64 2.45 41.25
CA GLU A 434 2.98 2.45 40.67
C GLU A 434 2.91 2.40 39.13
N ALA A 435 1.94 1.68 38.56
CA ALA A 435 1.73 1.66 37.11
C ALA A 435 1.44 3.05 36.54
N THR A 436 0.49 3.81 37.12
CA THR A 436 0.17 5.17 36.65
C THR A 436 1.35 6.13 36.80
N LEU A 437 2.16 5.98 37.86
CA LEU A 437 3.37 6.76 38.05
C LEU A 437 4.35 6.53 36.90
N LEU A 438 4.63 5.27 36.56
CA LEU A 438 5.55 4.92 35.49
C LEU A 438 5.04 5.38 34.11
N TYR A 439 3.76 5.16 33.79
CA TYR A 439 3.18 5.69 32.55
C TYR A 439 3.32 7.22 32.46
N SER A 440 3.03 7.92 33.56
CA SER A 440 3.14 9.38 33.64
C SER A 440 4.59 9.87 33.47
N GLN A 441 5.57 9.13 33.99
CA GLN A 441 7.00 9.45 33.80
C GLN A 441 7.40 9.35 32.33
N VAL A 442 6.93 8.31 31.62
CA VAL A 442 7.20 8.14 30.20
C VAL A 442 6.49 9.22 29.38
N GLU A 443 5.20 9.47 29.61
CA GLU A 443 4.45 10.55 28.94
C GLU A 443 5.16 11.90 29.08
N LYS A 444 5.56 12.26 30.31
CA LYS A 444 6.24 13.54 30.59
C LYS A 444 7.60 13.66 29.90
N SER A 445 8.32 12.54 29.76
CA SER A 445 9.64 12.50 29.13
C SER A 445 9.55 12.56 27.60
N PHE A 446 8.45 12.06 27.02
CA PHE A 446 8.27 11.84 25.59
C PHE A 446 7.02 12.50 25.01
N LYS A 447 6.68 13.71 25.49
CA LYS A 447 5.38 14.39 25.23
C LYS A 447 4.91 14.41 23.78
N ASN A 448 5.84 14.54 22.82
CA ASN A 448 5.55 14.68 21.39
C ASN A 448 6.00 13.48 20.56
N GLU A 449 6.41 12.40 21.21
CA GLU A 449 6.90 11.19 20.55
C GLU A 449 5.86 10.06 20.67
N PRO A 450 5.84 9.10 19.71
CA PRO A 450 4.89 7.99 19.72
C PRO A 450 4.82 7.23 21.06
N ILE A 451 5.97 6.95 21.68
CA ILE A 451 6.04 6.22 22.96
C ILE A 451 5.38 6.99 24.12
N GLY A 452 5.44 8.32 24.11
CA GLY A 452 4.75 9.13 25.13
C GLY A 452 3.25 9.19 24.89
N HIS A 453 2.80 9.10 23.63
CA HIS A 453 1.37 8.98 23.31
C HIS A 453 0.81 7.62 23.71
N GLU A 454 1.58 6.55 23.51
CA GLU A 454 1.26 5.21 23.99
C GLU A 454 1.16 5.19 25.52
N ALA A 455 2.14 5.78 26.22
CA ALA A 455 2.12 5.91 27.67
C ALA A 455 0.85 6.62 28.17
N LYS A 456 0.49 7.74 27.53
CA LYS A 456 -0.73 8.50 27.84
C LYS A 456 -2.00 7.68 27.64
N PHE A 457 -2.07 6.92 26.54
CA PHE A 457 -3.21 6.05 26.25
C PHE A 457 -3.34 4.92 27.28
N LYS A 458 -2.24 4.21 27.57
CA LYS A 458 -2.21 3.15 28.59
C LYS A 458 -2.60 3.69 29.96
N ASN A 459 -2.14 4.90 30.33
CA ASN A 459 -2.55 5.56 31.55
C ASN A 459 -4.06 5.88 31.56
N ALA A 460 -4.59 6.45 30.46
CA ALA A 460 -6.02 6.71 30.34
C ALA A 460 -6.86 5.43 30.45
N LYS A 461 -6.39 4.31 29.86
CA LYS A 461 -7.03 3.00 29.97
C LYS A 461 -7.00 2.47 31.41
N LEU A 462 -5.91 2.68 32.13
CA LEU A 462 -5.81 2.36 33.56
C LEU A 462 -6.87 3.13 34.37
N PHE A 463 -7.02 4.44 34.15
CA PHE A 463 -8.06 5.23 34.84
C PHE A 463 -9.48 4.78 34.48
N TYR A 464 -9.70 4.36 33.23
CA TYR A 464 -10.93 3.69 32.83
C TYR A 464 -11.19 2.42 33.66
N TYR A 465 -10.18 1.55 33.83
CA TYR A 465 -10.32 0.31 34.60
C TYR A 465 -10.72 0.51 36.06
N ILE A 466 -10.30 1.61 36.68
CA ILE A 466 -10.64 1.92 38.08
C ILE A 466 -11.90 2.78 38.22
N GLY A 467 -12.59 3.10 37.13
CA GLY A 467 -13.85 3.85 37.14
C GLY A 467 -13.72 5.37 37.10
N GLU A 468 -12.52 5.90 36.90
CA GLU A 468 -12.23 7.34 36.80
C GLU A 468 -12.49 7.87 35.38
N PHE A 469 -13.75 7.74 34.94
CA PHE A 469 -14.15 7.95 33.55
C PHE A 469 -13.97 9.38 33.05
N GLU A 470 -14.24 10.39 33.88
CA GLU A 470 -14.05 11.80 33.50
C GLU A 470 -12.58 12.07 33.17
N TRP A 471 -11.68 11.58 34.00
CA TRP A 471 -10.24 11.74 33.80
C TRP A 471 -9.76 10.95 32.58
N ALA A 472 -10.17 9.68 32.46
CA ALA A 472 -9.83 8.84 31.32
C ALA A 472 -10.28 9.49 30.01
N LYS A 473 -11.54 9.93 29.95
CA LYS A 473 -12.12 10.62 28.79
C LYS A 473 -11.37 11.90 28.44
N ALA A 474 -11.02 12.73 29.42
CA ALA A 474 -10.25 13.96 29.17
C ALA A 474 -8.89 13.67 28.51
N GLN A 475 -8.19 12.61 28.91
CA GLN A 475 -6.93 12.22 28.27
C GLN A 475 -7.13 11.64 26.86
N LEU A 476 -8.16 10.81 26.68
CA LEU A 476 -8.51 10.22 25.38
C LEU A 476 -8.95 11.30 24.37
N ASP A 477 -9.65 12.33 24.84
CA ASP A 477 -10.10 13.47 24.02
C ASP A 477 -8.90 14.27 23.45
N ILE A 478 -7.80 14.35 24.20
CA ILE A 478 -6.55 14.94 23.72
C ILE A 478 -5.90 14.07 22.64
N LEU A 479 -5.92 12.74 22.81
CA LEU A 479 -5.32 11.79 21.87
C LEU A 479 -6.09 11.71 20.56
N LYS A 480 -7.43 11.68 20.61
CA LYS A 480 -8.28 11.60 19.40
C LYS A 480 -8.23 12.87 18.54
N ALA A 481 -7.99 14.04 19.16
CA ALA A 481 -7.82 15.30 18.42
C ALA A 481 -6.53 15.32 17.57
N ALA A 482 -5.57 14.45 17.87
CA ALA A 482 -4.32 14.30 17.13
C ALA A 482 -4.39 13.14 16.13
N THR A 483 -5.24 13.32 15.12
CA THR A 483 -5.74 12.31 14.17
C THR A 483 -4.68 11.64 13.29
N SER A 484 -3.45 12.15 13.28
CA SER A 484 -2.30 11.57 12.59
C SER A 484 -1.53 10.53 13.41
N LYS A 485 -1.92 10.26 14.66
CA LYS A 485 -1.23 9.35 15.57
C LYS A 485 -1.79 7.94 15.49
N LEU A 486 -0.90 6.94 15.56
CA LEU A 486 -1.26 5.51 15.54
C LEU A 486 -2.29 5.13 16.61
N ILE A 487 -2.27 5.80 17.76
CA ILE A 487 -3.14 5.51 18.91
C ILE A 487 -4.51 6.21 18.86
N ALA A 488 -4.75 7.08 17.85
CA ALA A 488 -5.96 7.90 17.81
C ALA A 488 -7.25 7.08 17.64
N ASN A 489 -7.19 5.95 16.94
CA ASN A 489 -8.34 5.06 16.74
C ASN A 489 -8.73 4.35 18.04
N ASP A 490 -7.76 3.72 18.72
CA ASP A 490 -8.00 3.05 20.01
C ASP A 490 -8.48 4.05 21.07
N ALA A 491 -7.90 5.26 21.07
CA ALA A 491 -8.33 6.33 21.97
C ALA A 491 -9.75 6.81 21.66
N MET A 492 -10.13 6.85 20.38
CA MET A 492 -11.48 7.22 19.95
C MET A 492 -12.50 6.16 20.36
N GLU A 493 -12.20 4.88 20.18
CA GLU A 493 -13.08 3.76 20.56
C GLU A 493 -13.38 3.78 22.06
N LEU A 494 -12.34 3.86 22.90
CA LEU A 494 -12.53 3.92 24.35
C LEU A 494 -13.23 5.22 24.79
N SER A 495 -12.94 6.36 24.12
CA SER A 495 -13.61 7.64 24.39
C SER A 495 -15.11 7.58 24.06
N LEU A 496 -15.49 6.90 22.97
CA LEU A 496 -16.88 6.70 22.59
C LEU A 496 -17.60 5.79 23.57
N LEU A 497 -17.00 4.65 23.92
CA LEU A 497 -17.53 3.73 24.93
C LEU A 497 -17.86 4.47 26.23
N ILE A 498 -16.94 5.31 26.72
CA ILE A 498 -17.20 6.12 27.91
C ILE A 498 -18.32 7.13 27.64
N SER A 499 -18.25 7.88 26.55
CA SER A 499 -19.20 8.97 26.25
C SER A 499 -20.64 8.48 26.12
N ASP A 500 -20.85 7.34 25.46
CA ASP A 500 -22.18 6.78 25.21
C ASP A 500 -22.83 6.25 26.51
N ASN A 501 -22.01 5.99 27.54
CA ASN A 501 -22.41 5.36 28.80
C ASN A 501 -22.20 6.24 30.06
N THR A 502 -21.91 7.53 29.89
CA THR A 502 -21.78 8.50 30.99
C THR A 502 -22.65 9.76 30.80
N ASN A 503 -23.80 9.65 30.15
CA ASN A 503 -24.71 10.79 29.94
C ASN A 503 -25.26 11.33 31.27
N MET A 504 -25.66 12.62 31.31
CA MET A 504 -25.94 13.36 32.57
C MET A 504 -26.98 12.72 33.52
N ASP A 505 -27.83 11.83 33.02
CA ASP A 505 -28.89 11.16 33.79
C ASP A 505 -28.61 9.66 34.09
N SER A 506 -27.52 9.07 33.58
CA SER A 506 -27.18 7.65 33.79
C SER A 506 -26.29 7.44 35.02
N THR A 507 -26.58 6.42 35.82
CA THR A 507 -25.61 5.92 36.81
C THR A 507 -24.41 5.31 36.08
N THR A 508 -23.19 5.58 36.53
CA THR A 508 -21.98 5.01 35.91
C THR A 508 -21.69 3.57 36.36
N THR A 509 -22.58 2.98 37.16
CA THR A 509 -22.42 1.67 37.80
C THR A 509 -22.22 0.54 36.79
N GLU A 510 -22.97 0.55 35.70
CA GLU A 510 -22.92 -0.42 34.62
C GLU A 510 -21.57 -0.39 33.92
N LEU A 511 -21.11 0.83 33.58
CA LEU A 511 -19.80 1.03 32.97
C LEU A 511 -18.66 0.68 33.93
N GLN A 512 -18.81 0.92 35.24
CA GLN A 512 -17.84 0.49 36.26
C GLN A 512 -17.70 -1.04 36.32
N LEU A 513 -18.82 -1.77 36.28
CA LEU A 513 -18.79 -3.23 36.22
C LEU A 513 -18.16 -3.72 34.92
N PHE A 514 -18.50 -3.10 33.79
CA PHE A 514 -17.91 -3.46 32.50
C PHE A 514 -16.40 -3.20 32.47
N ALA A 515 -15.94 -2.04 32.92
CA ALA A 515 -14.53 -1.70 33.02
C ALA A 515 -13.76 -2.65 33.96
N LYS A 516 -14.39 -3.07 35.07
CA LYS A 516 -13.83 -4.08 35.96
C LYS A 516 -13.71 -5.45 35.30
N ALA A 517 -14.70 -5.86 34.51
CA ALA A 517 -14.61 -7.09 33.73
C ALA A 517 -13.48 -7.02 32.69
N ASP A 518 -13.33 -5.88 32.01
CA ASP A 518 -12.24 -5.67 31.05
C ASP A 518 -10.86 -5.68 31.73
N LEU A 519 -10.75 -5.16 32.96
CA LEU A 519 -9.54 -5.32 33.78
C LEU A 519 -9.29 -6.78 34.14
N PHE A 520 -10.30 -7.54 34.57
CA PHE A 520 -10.13 -8.96 34.85
C PHE A 520 -9.69 -9.75 33.62
N PHE A 521 -10.24 -9.42 32.45
CA PHE A 521 -9.81 -10.01 31.18
C PHE A 521 -8.35 -9.68 30.87
N TYR A 522 -7.94 -8.41 31.04
CA TYR A 522 -6.55 -7.98 30.93
C TYR A 522 -5.62 -8.74 31.88
N GLN A 523 -6.08 -9.02 33.10
CA GLN A 523 -5.36 -9.78 34.14
C GLN A 523 -5.39 -11.31 33.95
N ASN A 524 -5.89 -11.81 32.82
CA ASN A 524 -6.12 -13.23 32.57
C ASN A 524 -7.05 -13.93 33.59
N LYS A 525 -7.88 -13.18 34.31
CA LYS A 525 -8.89 -13.69 35.24
C LYS A 525 -10.22 -13.89 34.51
N ASP A 526 -10.19 -14.70 33.46
CA ASP A 526 -11.28 -14.83 32.48
C ASP A 526 -12.60 -15.29 33.13
N ASP A 527 -12.55 -16.17 34.15
CA ASP A 527 -13.75 -16.62 34.86
C ASP A 527 -14.42 -15.48 35.65
N LEU A 528 -13.61 -14.66 36.32
CA LEU A 528 -14.11 -13.49 37.05
C LEU A 528 -14.65 -12.44 36.08
N ALA A 529 -14.01 -12.26 34.92
CA ALA A 529 -14.49 -11.36 33.88
C ALA A 529 -15.90 -11.79 33.40
N ILE A 530 -16.10 -13.07 33.08
CA ILE A 530 -17.41 -13.60 32.68
C ILE A 530 -18.45 -13.41 33.80
N GLN A 531 -18.11 -13.74 35.04
CA GLN A 531 -19.03 -13.57 36.18
C GLN A 531 -19.50 -12.11 36.34
N VAL A 532 -18.60 -11.15 36.18
CA VAL A 532 -18.95 -9.73 36.24
C VAL A 532 -19.82 -9.34 35.05
N LEU A 533 -19.48 -9.79 33.83
CA LEU A 533 -20.27 -9.51 32.62
C LEU A 533 -21.71 -10.07 32.71
N ASP A 534 -21.88 -11.28 33.23
CA ASP A 534 -23.19 -11.89 33.43
C ASP A 534 -24.03 -11.13 34.47
N SER A 535 -23.37 -10.56 35.49
CA SER A 535 -24.04 -9.76 36.52
C SER A 535 -24.65 -8.47 35.97
N ILE A 536 -24.05 -7.85 34.94
CA ILE A 536 -24.56 -6.62 34.32
C ILE A 536 -25.93 -6.88 33.69
N ASN A 537 -26.05 -7.94 32.89
CA ASN A 537 -27.31 -8.33 32.26
C ASN A 537 -28.39 -8.70 33.28
N PHE A 538 -28.01 -9.34 34.40
CA PHE A 538 -28.94 -9.74 35.44
C PHE A 538 -29.48 -8.54 36.23
N ILE A 539 -28.62 -7.56 36.57
CA ILE A 539 -28.99 -6.43 37.43
C ILE A 539 -29.75 -5.34 36.65
N PHE A 540 -29.37 -5.08 35.40
CA PHE A 540 -29.85 -3.91 34.65
C PHE A 540 -30.78 -4.25 33.46
N GLY A 541 -30.91 -5.54 33.11
CA GLY A 541 -31.80 -5.97 32.02
C GLY A 541 -31.30 -5.51 30.63
N TYR A 542 -32.12 -4.73 29.91
CA TYR A 542 -31.74 -4.20 28.60
C TYR A 542 -31.01 -2.86 28.75
N HIS A 543 -29.70 -2.84 28.49
CA HIS A 543 -28.87 -1.65 28.49
C HIS A 543 -28.17 -1.47 27.13
N PRO A 544 -27.87 -0.23 26.69
CA PRO A 544 -26.99 0.03 25.55
C PRO A 544 -25.57 -0.53 25.64
N LEU A 545 -25.19 -1.22 26.74
CA LEU A 545 -23.89 -1.88 26.90
C LEU A 545 -23.93 -3.37 26.53
N ASN A 546 -25.10 -3.89 26.20
CA ASN A 546 -25.30 -5.33 26.09
C ASN A 546 -24.54 -5.91 24.90
N ASP A 547 -24.39 -5.17 23.80
CA ASP A 547 -23.56 -5.57 22.67
C ASP A 547 -22.07 -5.55 23.01
N GLU A 548 -21.56 -4.58 23.77
CA GLU A 548 -20.19 -4.61 24.31
C GLU A 548 -19.97 -5.80 25.23
N VAL A 549 -20.95 -6.12 26.09
CA VAL A 549 -20.90 -7.29 26.97
C VAL A 549 -20.82 -8.58 26.15
N LEU A 550 -21.68 -8.73 25.13
CA LEU A 550 -21.64 -9.88 24.23
C LEU A 550 -20.31 -9.97 23.49
N PHE A 551 -19.79 -8.84 23.00
CA PHE A 551 -18.53 -8.77 22.27
C PHE A 551 -17.36 -9.18 23.17
N LYS A 552 -17.30 -8.64 24.39
CA LYS A 552 -16.26 -8.99 25.38
C LYS A 552 -16.32 -10.46 25.77
N LYS A 553 -17.52 -11.02 25.98
CA LYS A 553 -17.68 -12.46 26.22
C LYS A 553 -17.18 -13.28 25.04
N ALA A 554 -17.46 -12.85 23.80
CA ALA A 554 -16.95 -13.52 22.61
C ALA A 554 -15.42 -13.49 22.57
N GLU A 555 -14.77 -12.36 22.87
CA GLU A 555 -13.30 -12.27 22.95
C GLU A 555 -12.72 -13.24 23.98
N ILE A 556 -13.33 -13.34 25.17
CA ILE A 556 -12.93 -14.30 26.20
C ILE A 556 -13.07 -15.74 25.69
N GLN A 557 -14.17 -16.07 25.03
CA GLN A 557 -14.36 -17.43 24.49
C GLN A 557 -13.41 -17.74 23.33
N MET A 558 -13.07 -16.76 22.49
CA MET A 558 -12.05 -16.90 21.46
C MET A 558 -10.69 -17.22 22.09
N LYS A 559 -10.28 -16.50 23.14
CA LYS A 559 -9.06 -16.77 23.91
C LYS A 559 -9.05 -18.17 24.53
N ARG A 560 -10.19 -18.68 24.98
CA ARG A 560 -10.34 -20.05 25.50
C ARG A 560 -10.35 -21.13 24.42
N GLY A 561 -10.41 -20.76 23.14
CA GLY A 561 -10.59 -21.69 22.03
C GLY A 561 -12.02 -22.21 21.85
N ALA A 562 -12.99 -21.67 22.58
CA ALA A 562 -14.41 -21.98 22.46
C ALA A 562 -15.04 -21.22 21.27
N PHE A 563 -14.53 -21.48 20.06
CA PHE A 563 -14.86 -20.70 18.87
C PHE A 563 -16.33 -20.78 18.44
N THR A 564 -17.00 -21.90 18.73
CA THR A 564 -18.44 -22.06 18.45
C THR A 564 -19.30 -21.17 19.34
N GLU A 565 -18.94 -21.08 20.63
CA GLU A 565 -19.63 -20.20 21.59
C GLU A 565 -19.36 -18.73 21.25
N ALA A 566 -18.12 -18.40 20.90
CA ALA A 566 -17.77 -17.06 20.43
C ALA A 566 -18.56 -16.65 19.18
N ASP A 567 -18.66 -17.51 18.16
CA ASP A 567 -19.46 -17.22 16.96
C ASP A 567 -20.95 -17.01 17.30
N SER A 568 -21.49 -17.79 18.25
CA SER A 568 -22.88 -17.64 18.71
C SER A 568 -23.11 -16.32 19.44
N LEU A 569 -22.16 -15.86 20.27
CA LEU A 569 -22.23 -14.57 20.95
C LEU A 569 -22.16 -13.41 19.95
N LEU A 570 -21.23 -13.47 18.99
CA LEU A 570 -21.12 -12.46 17.93
C LEU A 570 -22.34 -12.47 17.00
N GLN A 571 -22.97 -13.64 16.78
CA GLN A 571 -24.19 -13.75 16.00
C GLN A 571 -25.32 -12.94 16.63
N GLN A 572 -25.48 -13.02 17.96
CA GLN A 572 -26.48 -12.24 18.68
C GLN A 572 -26.30 -10.74 18.44
N ILE A 573 -25.06 -10.24 18.41
CA ILE A 573 -24.76 -8.84 18.07
C ILE A 573 -25.26 -8.52 16.66
N SER A 574 -24.88 -9.33 15.66
CA SER A 574 -25.25 -9.09 14.27
C SER A 574 -26.76 -9.18 13.98
N GLU A 575 -27.52 -9.88 14.83
CA GLU A 575 -28.97 -10.09 14.66
C GLU A 575 -29.81 -9.10 15.48
N GLN A 576 -29.43 -8.84 16.74
CA GLN A 576 -30.20 -8.04 17.68
C GLN A 576 -29.74 -6.57 17.71
N TYR A 577 -28.46 -6.33 17.43
CA TYR A 577 -27.80 -5.02 17.49
C TYR A 577 -27.29 -4.57 16.12
N TYR A 578 -27.96 -5.01 15.04
CA TYR A 578 -27.55 -4.74 13.65
C TYR A 578 -27.44 -3.23 13.30
N PHE A 579 -28.07 -2.36 14.09
CA PHE A 579 -28.04 -0.91 13.92
C PHE A 579 -26.86 -0.24 14.64
N ASP A 580 -26.18 -0.95 15.52
CA ASP A 580 -25.11 -0.43 16.37
C ASP A 580 -23.72 -0.51 15.70
N ILE A 581 -22.75 0.17 16.30
CA ILE A 581 -21.40 0.35 15.76
C ILE A 581 -20.53 -0.91 15.83
N LEU A 582 -20.93 -1.93 16.59
CA LEU A 582 -20.19 -3.20 16.74
C LEU A 582 -20.66 -4.29 15.77
N SER A 583 -21.76 -4.06 15.05
CA SER A 583 -22.36 -5.10 14.20
C SER A 583 -21.43 -5.52 13.05
N ASP A 584 -20.77 -4.57 12.40
CA ASP A 584 -19.83 -4.85 11.31
C ASP A 584 -18.55 -5.53 11.83
N ASP A 585 -18.05 -5.09 12.99
CA ASP A 585 -16.96 -5.73 13.72
C ASP A 585 -17.30 -7.19 14.05
N ALA A 586 -18.51 -7.45 14.58
CA ALA A 586 -18.97 -8.78 14.92
C ALA A 586 -19.07 -9.69 13.68
N ILE A 587 -19.68 -9.21 12.58
CA ILE A 587 -19.77 -9.99 11.33
C ILE A 587 -18.39 -10.33 10.79
N PHE A 588 -17.46 -9.37 10.79
CA PHE A 588 -16.09 -9.62 10.34
C PHE A 588 -15.40 -10.67 11.21
N LYS A 589 -15.49 -10.56 12.53
CA LYS A 589 -14.91 -11.54 13.47
C LYS A 589 -15.50 -12.94 13.30
N ARG A 590 -16.82 -13.05 13.11
CA ARG A 590 -17.49 -14.32 12.78
C ARG A 590 -16.93 -14.92 11.50
N ALA A 591 -16.79 -14.12 10.44
CA ALA A 591 -16.24 -14.59 9.18
C ALA A 591 -14.80 -15.14 9.36
N GLU A 592 -13.96 -14.46 10.15
CA GLU A 592 -12.62 -14.95 10.49
C GLU A 592 -12.64 -16.25 11.29
N LEU A 593 -13.54 -16.40 12.26
CA LEU A 593 -13.71 -17.63 13.05
C LEU A 593 -14.11 -18.80 12.16
N GLN A 594 -15.09 -18.59 11.29
CA GLN A 594 -15.58 -19.57 10.32
C GLN A 594 -14.47 -19.98 9.35
N GLU A 595 -13.69 -19.03 8.84
CA GLU A 595 -12.58 -19.28 7.91
C GLU A 595 -11.43 -20.07 8.57
N LYS A 596 -10.92 -19.57 9.70
CA LYS A 596 -9.61 -19.99 10.23
C LYS A 596 -9.67 -21.10 11.27
N TYR A 597 -10.77 -21.18 12.02
CA TYR A 597 -10.84 -22.03 13.22
C TYR A 597 -11.93 -23.09 13.14
N LEU A 598 -13.10 -22.75 12.57
CA LEU A 598 -14.22 -23.68 12.40
C LEU A 598 -14.19 -24.41 11.04
N ASN A 599 -13.24 -24.08 10.15
CA ASN A 599 -13.07 -24.69 8.84
C ASN A 599 -14.36 -24.72 7.98
N ASN A 600 -15.14 -23.64 8.03
CA ASN A 600 -16.37 -23.47 7.27
C ASN A 600 -16.22 -22.31 6.26
N PRO A 601 -15.50 -22.54 5.14
CA PRO A 601 -15.22 -21.49 4.16
C PRO A 601 -16.49 -20.95 3.49
N GLN A 602 -17.53 -21.78 3.35
CA GLN A 602 -18.80 -21.35 2.76
C GLN A 602 -19.51 -20.33 3.65
N LYS A 603 -19.59 -20.60 4.96
CA LYS A 603 -20.19 -19.64 5.89
C LYS A 603 -19.35 -18.37 6.02
N ALA A 604 -18.03 -18.50 6.00
CA ALA A 604 -17.13 -17.35 5.98
C ALA A 604 -17.36 -16.45 4.75
N MET A 605 -17.53 -17.04 3.56
CA MET A 605 -17.87 -16.31 2.34
C MET A 605 -19.19 -15.55 2.47
N GLU A 606 -20.24 -16.20 2.98
CA GLU A 606 -21.54 -15.54 3.22
C GLU A 606 -21.38 -14.32 4.12
N LEU A 607 -20.69 -14.46 5.25
CA LEU A 607 -20.49 -13.37 6.21
C LEU A 607 -19.64 -12.23 5.64
N TYR A 608 -18.57 -12.54 4.88
CA TYR A 608 -17.81 -11.51 4.18
C TYR A 608 -18.66 -10.78 3.13
N HIS A 609 -19.53 -11.50 2.42
CA HIS A 609 -20.45 -10.90 1.47
C HIS A 609 -21.49 -10.00 2.17
N ASP A 610 -22.07 -10.47 3.27
CA ASP A 610 -23.03 -9.72 4.07
C ASP A 610 -22.42 -8.42 4.60
N LEU A 611 -21.18 -8.47 5.08
CA LEU A 611 -20.44 -7.28 5.50
C LEU A 611 -20.29 -6.28 4.35
N LEU A 612 -19.88 -6.72 3.17
CA LEU A 612 -19.68 -5.85 2.01
C LEU A 612 -20.98 -5.24 1.48
N THR A 613 -22.10 -5.94 1.67
CA THR A 613 -23.41 -5.54 1.13
C THR A 613 -24.14 -4.63 2.10
N ASN A 614 -24.15 -4.98 3.39
CA ASN A 614 -24.92 -4.29 4.42
C ASN A 614 -24.11 -3.19 5.12
N TYR A 615 -22.78 -3.31 5.17
CA TYR A 615 -21.87 -2.36 5.83
C TYR A 615 -20.77 -1.86 4.88
N PRO A 616 -21.10 -1.24 3.74
CA PRO A 616 -20.10 -0.80 2.75
C PRO A 616 -19.12 0.27 3.27
N GLY A 617 -19.45 0.91 4.40
CA GLY A 617 -18.58 1.87 5.11
C GLY A 617 -17.72 1.25 6.21
N SER A 618 -17.79 -0.07 6.42
CA SER A 618 -17.01 -0.77 7.43
C SER A 618 -15.51 -0.64 7.14
N LEU A 619 -14.72 -0.50 8.21
CA LEU A 619 -13.25 -0.48 8.16
C LEU A 619 -12.68 -1.78 7.59
N PHE A 620 -13.43 -2.88 7.70
CA PHE A 620 -13.00 -4.20 7.25
C PHE A 620 -13.35 -4.50 5.78
N SER A 621 -14.02 -3.59 5.08
CA SER A 621 -14.52 -3.83 3.70
C SER A 621 -13.42 -4.24 2.71
N VAL A 622 -12.21 -3.68 2.84
CA VAL A 622 -11.10 -4.02 1.94
C VAL A 622 -10.61 -5.45 2.18
N GLU A 623 -10.34 -5.78 3.44
CA GLU A 623 -9.85 -7.11 3.85
C GLU A 623 -10.91 -8.20 3.61
N ALA A 624 -12.18 -7.92 3.93
CA ALA A 624 -13.29 -8.82 3.67
C ALA A 624 -13.43 -9.15 2.18
N ARG A 625 -13.28 -8.16 1.29
CA ARG A 625 -13.28 -8.37 -0.16
C ARG A 625 -12.12 -9.25 -0.61
N LYS A 626 -10.93 -9.03 -0.07
CA LYS A 626 -9.75 -9.85 -0.37
C LYS A 626 -9.97 -11.31 0.03
N ARG A 627 -10.44 -11.55 1.26
CA ARG A 627 -10.70 -12.90 1.77
C ARG A 627 -11.85 -13.60 1.05
N PHE A 628 -12.92 -12.89 0.76
CA PHE A 628 -14.04 -13.41 -0.03
C PHE A 628 -13.57 -13.94 -1.39
N ARG A 629 -12.77 -13.16 -2.13
CA ARG A 629 -12.22 -13.59 -3.43
C ARG A 629 -11.31 -14.81 -3.29
N LYS A 630 -10.47 -14.84 -2.24
CA LYS A 630 -9.58 -15.96 -1.96
C LYS A 630 -10.35 -17.26 -1.72
N LEU A 631 -11.40 -17.19 -0.90
CA LEU A 631 -12.25 -18.36 -0.60
C LEU A 631 -13.06 -18.83 -1.81
N ARG A 632 -13.44 -17.92 -2.72
CA ARG A 632 -14.12 -18.25 -3.98
C ARG A 632 -13.22 -19.02 -4.97
N GLY A 633 -11.90 -19.02 -4.75
CA GLY A 633 -10.94 -19.63 -5.67
C GLY A 633 -10.58 -18.73 -6.85
N ASP A 634 -10.88 -17.43 -6.77
CA ASP A 634 -10.28 -16.47 -7.68
C ASP A 634 -8.76 -16.54 -7.50
N LYS A 635 -7.99 -16.49 -8.59
CA LYS A 635 -6.57 -16.15 -8.48
C LYS A 635 -6.51 -14.70 -8.02
N VAL A 636 -6.51 -14.50 -6.71
CA VAL A 636 -6.40 -13.18 -6.11
C VAL A 636 -4.97 -12.73 -6.36
N ASP A 637 -4.77 -11.96 -7.44
CA ASP A 637 -3.65 -11.04 -7.46
C ASP A 637 -3.89 -10.07 -6.30
N GLU A 638 -3.09 -10.21 -5.26
CA GLU A 638 -3.21 -9.47 -4.01
C GLU A 638 -2.91 -7.98 -4.28
N MET A 639 -3.95 -7.22 -4.66
CA MET A 639 -3.91 -5.76 -4.81
C MET A 639 -3.63 -5.02 -3.51
#